data_AF-A0A1G2H4V4-F1
#
_entry.id   AF-A0A1G2H4V4-F1
#
_cell.length_a   1.000
_cell.length_b   1.000
_cell.length_c   1.000
_cell.angle_alpha   90.00
_cell.angle_beta   90.00
_cell.angle_gamma   90.00
#
_symmetry.space_group_name_H-M   'P 1'
#
loop_
_entity.id
_entity.type
_entity.pdbx_description
1 polymer ?
#
loop_
_entity_poly.entity_id
_entity_poly.type
_entity_poly.pdbx_seq_one_letter_code
_entity_poly.pdbx_strand_id
1 'polypeptide(L)'
;MKRGQTLFEVILALAIFSLIATTLVSMAAGGARGLVGGGEITQADSLADEGIEAVRGVRDRAWNGLPSGASQVVFNAGRWELNGIGVPEVMGKFSRLISLDEVCRTSAGALTSCPGDYEDIYVKKIASRVEWQNQFGLPNVAERTTYLANWDSRDWVEDSVADFTDGDFADTALHPSFGDGDGSVTLAPIPVPPKSMIVYAKSSGDPKPYFRLWDGTSWGDEQEAPPVGAPGVGIRYMVLKFARTRDEAILGTMDSSGRIRVQTWDGSVWSSPIFLASASGERGFDIEYETTSDRAVVVYNNPSMLTPVSYRIWDGSAWVSQESISTVLGGGISWVELTANPLSGSNEIAMMLIDSRVDVYGMVWTGSVWSNMGSSAVWDANASNATTKIFDIAYEQTTGRAMFMWGRAATGQLYYRVWDGGALTVPTLLSISAMNGRSRWLRLASDFAAGSNKIMMGVQGGTGDLNTRLWSGTAWDTVAQHPEHDNSVEENQSRSFDIVFETHPSKVGQAILAWGNGSTVSRKYWDDLTSTWSVPTTSGDDTSFVTLAANSINGDVFLGIYQDSTSATDDILEEHLTGGSSLWSFDATLWGGPTLSGAALERIVIASGKFSTSQTYQFSGTYISNAFDAEATRAFNGIQWKESKTNPACGACTVRLQIQTSADGLSWPPTWSGPLGNNGDEIDFFIIPTGTLIHTDHNGDRWVRYRATLEGDGSETPILEEIRINYR
;
A
#
# COMPACT_ATOMS: atom_id res chain seq x y z
N MET A 1 5.41 128.40 -31.32
CA MET A 1 5.46 127.07 -31.99
C MET A 1 6.57 126.26 -31.35
N LYS A 2 6.26 125.02 -30.97
CA LYS A 2 6.99 124.14 -30.05
C LYS A 2 8.32 123.64 -30.66
N ARG A 3 9.45 123.94 -30.01
CA ARG A 3 10.74 123.26 -30.22
C ARG A 3 11.44 123.13 -28.86
N GLY A 4 11.28 121.98 -28.22
CA GLY A 4 11.86 121.71 -26.90
C GLY A 4 11.61 120.31 -26.34
N GLN A 5 11.30 119.31 -27.18
CA GLN A 5 10.99 117.93 -26.74
C GLN A 5 11.94 116.86 -27.29
N THR A 6 13.00 117.20 -28.04
CA THR A 6 13.75 116.19 -28.82
C THR A 6 14.86 115.44 -28.08
N LEU A 7 15.45 115.95 -26.99
CA LEU A 7 16.57 115.27 -26.31
C LEU A 7 16.11 114.33 -25.18
N PHE A 8 15.09 114.74 -24.41
CA PHE A 8 14.53 113.95 -23.31
C PHE A 8 13.78 112.71 -23.83
N GLU A 9 13.04 112.83 -24.95
CA GLU A 9 12.41 111.69 -25.62
C GLU A 9 13.42 110.68 -26.14
N VAL A 10 14.60 111.12 -26.62
CA VAL A 10 15.66 110.21 -27.10
C VAL A 10 16.32 109.45 -25.95
N ILE A 11 16.60 110.10 -24.82
CA ILE A 11 17.19 109.44 -23.65
C ILE A 11 16.19 108.46 -23.02
N LEU A 12 14.93 108.85 -22.88
CA LEU A 12 13.87 107.98 -22.37
C LEU A 12 13.61 106.80 -23.33
N ALA A 13 13.59 107.05 -24.64
CA ALA A 13 13.46 105.99 -25.65
C ALA A 13 14.65 105.03 -25.65
N LEU A 14 15.88 105.50 -25.48
CA LEU A 14 17.07 104.64 -25.37
C LEU A 14 17.10 103.82 -24.07
N ALA A 15 16.65 104.39 -22.95
CA ALA A 15 16.53 103.68 -21.68
C ALA A 15 15.42 102.61 -21.70
N ILE A 16 14.28 102.93 -22.31
CA ILE A 16 13.19 101.96 -22.51
C ILE A 16 13.61 100.90 -23.53
N PHE A 17 14.27 101.29 -24.62
CA PHE A 17 14.76 100.36 -25.64
C PHE A 17 15.84 99.44 -25.09
N SER A 18 16.78 99.93 -24.27
CA SER A 18 17.80 99.06 -23.64
C SER A 18 17.17 98.08 -22.66
N LEU A 19 16.15 98.49 -21.91
CA LEU A 19 15.42 97.62 -20.98
C LEU A 19 14.62 96.55 -21.73
N ILE A 20 13.92 96.93 -22.81
CA ILE A 20 13.19 96.00 -23.70
C ILE A 20 14.14 95.08 -24.47
N ALA A 21 15.28 95.59 -24.96
CA ALA A 21 16.27 94.79 -25.68
C ALA A 21 16.92 93.76 -24.75
N THR A 22 17.25 94.14 -23.51
CA THR A 22 17.84 93.22 -22.54
C THR A 22 16.85 92.12 -22.13
N THR A 23 15.57 92.45 -21.94
CA THR A 23 14.53 91.45 -21.63
C THR A 23 14.25 90.54 -22.82
N LEU A 24 14.15 91.07 -24.04
CA LEU A 24 13.97 90.26 -25.26
C LEU A 24 15.13 89.30 -25.52
N VAL A 25 16.38 89.75 -25.37
CA VAL A 25 17.57 88.89 -25.51
C VAL A 25 17.61 87.83 -24.40
N SER A 26 17.28 88.19 -23.17
CA SER A 26 17.22 87.24 -22.05
C SER A 26 16.11 86.21 -22.22
N MET A 27 14.95 86.62 -22.76
CA MET A 27 13.82 85.75 -23.04
C MET A 27 14.11 84.82 -24.24
N ALA A 28 14.76 85.33 -25.29
CA ALA A 28 15.19 84.53 -26.44
C ALA A 28 16.29 83.52 -26.04
N ALA A 29 17.27 83.95 -25.23
CA ALA A 29 18.30 83.06 -24.68
C ALA A 29 17.71 82.03 -23.71
N GLY A 30 16.73 82.43 -22.88
CA GLY A 30 15.98 81.54 -22.01
C GLY A 30 15.16 80.50 -22.80
N GLY A 31 14.50 80.92 -23.89
CA GLY A 31 13.78 80.04 -24.79
C GLY A 31 14.68 79.04 -25.52
N ALA A 32 15.84 79.49 -26.04
CA ALA A 32 16.83 78.61 -26.66
C ALA A 32 17.41 77.59 -25.65
N ARG A 33 17.71 78.03 -24.43
CA ARG A 33 18.16 77.14 -23.33
C ARG A 33 17.07 76.17 -22.89
N GLY A 34 15.81 76.58 -22.91
CA GLY A 34 14.65 75.74 -22.64
C GLY A 34 14.45 74.66 -23.71
N LEU A 35 14.71 74.99 -24.99
CA LEU A 35 14.69 74.01 -26.09
C LEU A 35 15.78 72.95 -25.94
N VAL A 36 17.01 73.36 -25.57
CA VAL A 36 18.10 72.41 -25.28
C VAL A 36 17.74 71.51 -24.10
N GLY A 37 17.27 72.09 -22.99
CA GLY A 37 16.85 71.31 -21.81
C GLY A 37 15.67 70.37 -22.10
N GLY A 38 14.68 70.80 -22.90
CA GLY A 38 13.57 69.96 -23.33
C GLY A 38 14.02 68.80 -24.22
N GLY A 39 15.01 69.03 -25.11
CA GLY A 39 15.63 67.98 -25.91
C GLY A 39 16.39 66.96 -25.06
N GLU A 40 17.12 67.42 -24.03
CA GLU A 40 17.82 66.55 -23.09
C GLU A 40 16.86 65.66 -22.28
N ILE A 41 15.76 66.22 -21.78
CA ILE A 41 14.72 65.47 -21.06
C ILE A 41 14.08 64.43 -21.98
N THR A 42 13.72 64.82 -23.20
CA THR A 42 13.11 63.90 -24.19
C THR A 42 14.05 62.74 -24.52
N GLN A 43 15.35 63.01 -24.66
CA GLN A 43 16.36 61.98 -24.89
C GLN A 43 16.51 61.05 -23.67
N ALA A 44 16.56 61.60 -22.45
CA ALA A 44 16.66 60.79 -21.24
C ALA A 44 15.42 59.90 -21.03
N ASP A 45 14.22 60.42 -21.31
CA ASP A 45 12.98 59.66 -21.28
C ASP A 45 13.00 58.53 -22.32
N SER A 46 13.44 58.80 -23.55
CA SER A 46 13.59 57.76 -24.59
C SER A 46 14.60 56.68 -24.20
N LEU A 47 15.70 57.04 -23.54
CA LEU A 47 16.68 56.07 -23.03
C LEU A 47 16.13 55.25 -21.86
N ALA A 48 15.30 55.86 -21.02
CA ALA A 48 14.63 55.16 -19.92
C ALA A 48 13.63 54.13 -20.48
N ASP A 49 12.81 54.53 -21.46
CA ASP A 49 11.87 53.65 -22.16
C ASP A 49 12.59 52.51 -22.91
N GLU A 50 13.68 52.81 -23.63
CA GLU A 50 14.52 51.78 -24.29
C GLU A 50 15.07 50.77 -23.27
N GLY A 51 15.45 51.22 -22.07
CA GLY A 51 15.89 50.32 -21.01
C GLY A 51 14.81 49.33 -20.60
N ILE A 52 13.54 49.75 -20.53
CA ILE A 52 12.41 48.84 -20.26
C ILE A 52 12.23 47.84 -21.41
N GLU A 53 12.34 48.28 -22.67
CA GLU A 53 12.25 47.36 -23.82
C GLU A 53 13.42 46.37 -23.89
N ALA A 54 14.63 46.79 -23.51
CA ALA A 54 15.78 45.90 -23.42
C ALA A 54 15.53 44.75 -22.43
N VAL A 55 14.98 45.07 -21.24
CA VAL A 55 14.60 44.07 -20.24
C VAL A 55 13.48 43.16 -20.75
N ARG A 56 12.48 43.70 -21.46
CA ARG A 56 11.45 42.87 -22.11
C ARG A 56 12.04 41.91 -23.14
N GLY A 57 13.03 42.33 -23.91
CA GLY A 57 13.76 41.47 -24.85
C GLY A 57 14.55 40.34 -24.17
N VAL A 58 15.04 40.56 -22.94
CA VAL A 58 15.64 39.50 -22.12
C VAL A 58 14.57 38.54 -21.60
N ARG A 59 13.49 39.06 -21.00
CA ARG A 59 12.32 38.28 -20.54
C ARG A 59 11.80 37.35 -21.63
N ASP A 60 11.61 37.89 -22.84
CA ASP A 60 10.98 37.15 -23.94
C ASP A 60 11.83 36.02 -24.49
N ARG A 61 13.11 35.98 -24.12
CA ARG A 61 14.04 34.93 -24.49
C ARG A 61 14.26 33.92 -23.37
N ALA A 62 14.48 34.40 -22.14
CA ALA A 62 14.77 33.57 -20.99
C ALA A 62 14.49 34.36 -19.70
N TRP A 63 13.43 33.99 -18.98
CA TRP A 63 13.00 34.71 -17.78
C TRP A 63 14.02 34.58 -16.64
N ASN A 64 14.62 33.38 -16.50
CA ASN A 64 15.73 33.14 -15.58
C ASN A 64 17.01 33.95 -15.89
N GLY A 65 17.07 34.60 -17.06
CA GLY A 65 18.17 35.51 -17.43
C GLY A 65 18.04 36.92 -16.85
N LEU A 66 17.01 37.20 -16.05
CA LEU A 66 16.82 38.47 -15.35
C LEU A 66 17.42 38.39 -13.93
N PRO A 67 18.63 38.94 -13.70
CA PRO A 67 19.25 38.90 -12.38
C PRO A 67 18.49 39.78 -11.39
N SER A 68 18.60 39.48 -10.10
CA SER A 68 18.19 40.40 -9.04
C SER A 68 19.24 41.52 -8.90
N GLY A 69 18.78 42.75 -8.66
CA GLY A 69 19.62 43.92 -8.44
C GLY A 69 19.83 44.79 -9.67
N ALA A 70 20.75 45.76 -9.54
CA ALA A 70 21.01 46.75 -10.58
C ALA A 70 21.95 46.20 -11.67
N SER A 71 21.76 46.50 -12.95
CA SER A 71 22.60 46.04 -14.07
C SER A 71 22.69 47.07 -15.20
N GLN A 72 23.76 47.03 -16.00
CA GLN A 72 23.83 47.77 -17.26
C GLN A 72 23.10 47.00 -18.37
N VAL A 73 22.66 47.74 -19.38
CA VAL A 73 22.16 47.17 -20.63
C VAL A 73 23.30 47.10 -21.63
N VAL A 74 23.45 45.96 -22.30
CA VAL A 74 24.43 45.75 -23.37
C VAL A 74 23.72 45.21 -24.61
N PHE A 75 24.07 45.74 -25.78
CA PHE A 75 23.62 45.19 -27.06
C PHE A 75 24.76 44.40 -27.71
N ASN A 76 24.61 43.08 -27.79
CA ASN A 76 25.62 42.19 -28.34
C ASN A 76 24.98 41.19 -29.29
N ALA A 77 25.65 40.86 -30.40
CA ALA A 77 25.19 39.88 -31.39
C ALA A 77 23.71 40.04 -31.82
N GLY A 78 23.19 41.27 -31.90
CA GLY A 78 21.81 41.55 -32.31
C GLY A 78 20.75 41.40 -31.21
N ARG A 79 21.14 41.23 -29.94
CA ARG A 79 20.24 41.04 -28.80
C ARG A 79 20.63 41.90 -27.60
N TRP A 80 19.64 42.25 -26.80
CA TRP A 80 19.83 42.89 -25.50
C TRP A 80 20.22 41.87 -24.42
N GLU A 81 21.17 42.23 -23.58
CA GLU A 81 21.69 41.47 -22.44
C GLU A 81 21.85 42.39 -21.23
N LEU A 82 21.65 41.84 -20.03
CA LEU A 82 21.96 42.51 -18.77
C LEU A 82 23.26 41.94 -18.24
N ASN A 83 24.21 42.79 -17.86
CA ASN A 83 25.50 42.38 -17.32
C ASN A 83 25.97 43.39 -16.25
N GLY A 84 26.96 43.02 -15.46
CA GLY A 84 27.63 43.91 -14.51
C GLY A 84 26.70 44.41 -13.42
N ILE A 85 26.45 43.57 -12.41
CA ILE A 85 25.60 43.97 -11.28
C ILE A 85 26.18 45.23 -10.62
N GLY A 86 25.36 46.28 -10.49
CA GLY A 86 25.72 47.59 -9.95
C GLY A 86 26.42 48.54 -10.93
N VAL A 87 26.62 48.14 -12.19
CA VAL A 87 27.32 48.95 -13.19
C VAL A 87 26.31 49.71 -14.05
N PRO A 88 26.40 51.04 -14.17
CA PRO A 88 25.57 51.79 -15.11
C PRO A 88 26.16 51.79 -16.53
N GLU A 89 25.29 51.82 -17.52
CA GLU A 89 25.62 52.02 -18.93
C GLU A 89 25.81 53.52 -19.22
N VAL A 90 26.93 53.88 -19.86
CA VAL A 90 27.24 55.28 -20.20
C VAL A 90 27.01 55.56 -21.67
N MET A 91 26.13 56.53 -21.97
CA MET A 91 25.74 56.95 -23.32
C MET A 91 25.98 58.45 -23.49
N GLY A 92 27.24 58.83 -23.77
CA GLY A 92 27.65 60.22 -23.82
C GLY A 92 27.59 60.87 -22.43
N LYS A 93 26.66 61.82 -22.23
CA LYS A 93 26.45 62.50 -20.93
C LYS A 93 25.39 61.81 -20.05
N PHE A 94 24.71 60.80 -20.58
CA PHE A 94 23.67 60.05 -19.87
C PHE A 94 24.26 58.77 -19.28
N SER A 95 23.77 58.40 -18.10
CA SER A 95 24.13 57.17 -17.39
C SER A 95 22.86 56.42 -17.02
N ARG A 96 22.65 55.23 -17.56
CA ARG A 96 21.46 54.39 -17.33
C ARG A 96 21.78 53.23 -16.39
N LEU A 97 20.94 53.01 -15.39
CA LEU A 97 21.00 51.85 -14.50
C LEU A 97 19.63 51.16 -14.49
N ILE A 98 19.59 49.86 -14.75
CA ILE A 98 18.36 49.05 -14.64
C ILE A 98 18.35 48.37 -13.30
N SER A 99 17.35 48.61 -12.46
CA SER A 99 17.15 47.87 -11.21
C SER A 99 16.04 46.82 -11.40
N LEU A 100 16.32 45.58 -11.01
CA LEU A 100 15.37 44.49 -10.95
C LEU A 100 15.16 44.07 -9.50
N ASP A 101 13.97 44.35 -8.96
CA ASP A 101 13.60 43.99 -7.60
C ASP A 101 12.64 42.79 -7.63
N GLU A 102 12.85 41.84 -6.70
CA GLU A 102 11.91 40.73 -6.50
C GLU A 102 10.56 41.23 -5.97
N VAL A 103 9.51 40.51 -6.35
CA VAL A 103 8.14 40.77 -5.92
C VAL A 103 7.65 39.59 -5.12
N CYS A 104 7.05 39.85 -3.97
CA CYS A 104 6.51 38.82 -3.09
C CYS A 104 4.99 38.84 -3.13
N ARG A 105 4.34 37.77 -2.66
CA ARG A 105 2.89 37.70 -2.45
C ARG A 105 2.53 37.59 -0.99
N THR A 106 1.33 38.06 -0.67
CA THR A 106 0.66 37.70 0.59
C THR A 106 -0.07 36.38 0.43
N SER A 107 -0.50 35.80 1.53
CA SER A 107 -1.31 34.57 1.65
C SER A 107 -2.67 34.71 0.95
N ALA A 108 -3.15 35.94 0.76
CA ALA A 108 -4.32 36.25 -0.06
C ALA A 108 -4.01 36.36 -1.57
N GLY A 109 -2.77 36.12 -1.98
CA GLY A 109 -2.30 36.16 -3.36
C GLY A 109 -2.01 37.56 -3.91
N ALA A 110 -2.05 38.62 -3.09
CA ALA A 110 -1.78 39.99 -3.56
C ALA A 110 -0.27 40.29 -3.66
N LEU A 111 0.15 41.01 -4.70
CA LEU A 111 1.54 41.44 -4.85
C LEU A 111 1.94 42.44 -3.76
N THR A 112 3.13 42.28 -3.21
CA THR A 112 3.75 43.16 -2.20
C THR A 112 5.26 43.26 -2.44
N SER A 113 5.91 44.29 -1.87
CA SER A 113 7.37 44.35 -1.82
C SER A 113 7.91 43.28 -0.86
N CYS A 114 9.03 42.66 -1.19
CA CYS A 114 9.67 41.70 -0.31
C CYS A 114 10.25 42.35 0.97
N PRO A 115 10.24 41.67 2.13
CA PRO A 115 9.72 40.31 2.32
C PRO A 115 8.17 40.26 2.36
N GLY A 116 7.59 39.24 1.71
CA GLY A 116 6.18 38.85 1.83
C GLY A 116 6.04 37.42 2.39
N ASP A 117 4.92 36.74 2.13
CA ASP A 117 4.72 35.35 2.57
C ASP A 117 5.53 34.35 1.72
N TYR A 118 5.64 34.60 0.41
CA TYR A 118 6.57 33.92 -0.50
C TYR A 118 6.95 34.82 -1.69
N GLU A 119 8.08 34.53 -2.34
CA GLU A 119 8.56 35.20 -3.54
C GLU A 119 7.78 34.73 -4.78
N ASP A 120 7.33 35.66 -5.63
CA ASP A 120 6.67 35.33 -6.90
C ASP A 120 7.72 35.23 -8.01
N ILE A 121 8.10 34.00 -8.34
CA ILE A 121 9.09 33.75 -9.40
C ILE A 121 8.61 34.13 -10.80
N TYR A 122 7.36 34.56 -10.99
CA TYR A 122 6.80 34.96 -12.29
C TYR A 122 6.65 36.47 -12.47
N VAL A 123 6.97 37.29 -11.46
CA VAL A 123 6.84 38.74 -11.52
C VAL A 123 8.07 39.45 -10.96
N LYS A 124 8.63 40.40 -11.71
CA LYS A 124 9.70 41.29 -11.24
C LYS A 124 9.30 42.75 -11.39
N LYS A 125 9.75 43.59 -10.46
CA LYS A 125 9.62 45.05 -10.56
C LYS A 125 10.90 45.61 -11.18
N ILE A 126 10.74 46.40 -12.23
CA ILE A 126 11.84 46.93 -13.04
C ILE A 126 11.82 48.45 -12.98
N ALA A 127 12.98 49.06 -12.74
CA ALA A 127 13.18 50.50 -12.86
C ALA A 127 14.36 50.80 -13.80
N SER A 128 14.11 51.59 -14.85
CA SER A 128 15.14 52.12 -15.75
C SER A 128 15.40 53.57 -15.39
N ARG A 129 16.56 53.85 -14.79
CA ARG A 129 16.92 55.16 -14.24
C ARG A 129 18.07 55.77 -15.02
N VAL A 130 17.85 56.93 -15.64
CA VAL A 130 18.82 57.67 -16.45
C VAL A 130 19.20 58.97 -15.75
N GLU A 131 20.48 59.16 -15.48
CA GLU A 131 21.04 60.39 -14.89
C GLU A 131 21.88 61.15 -15.90
N TRP A 132 21.81 62.50 -15.87
CA TRP A 132 22.71 63.37 -16.63
C TRP A 132 22.90 64.72 -15.93
N GLN A 133 23.93 65.47 -16.35
CA GLN A 133 24.10 66.86 -15.96
C GLN A 133 23.58 67.80 -17.04
N ASN A 134 22.77 68.79 -16.66
CA ASN A 134 22.31 69.82 -17.60
C ASN A 134 23.43 70.81 -17.94
N GLN A 135 23.14 71.77 -18.83
CA GLN A 135 24.06 72.84 -19.26
C GLN A 135 24.67 73.71 -18.12
N PHE A 136 24.19 73.58 -16.88
CA PHE A 136 24.70 74.27 -15.69
C PHE A 136 25.45 73.33 -14.73
N GLY A 137 25.68 72.07 -15.11
CA GLY A 137 26.30 71.05 -14.26
C GLY A 137 25.39 70.49 -13.17
N LEU A 138 24.08 70.81 -13.20
CA LEU A 138 23.13 70.31 -12.20
C LEU A 138 22.64 68.91 -12.58
N PRO A 139 22.52 67.97 -11.63
CA PRO A 139 22.04 66.61 -11.88
C PRO A 139 20.55 66.61 -12.20
N ASN A 140 20.16 65.78 -13.17
CA ASN A 140 18.79 65.52 -13.59
C ASN A 140 18.58 64.01 -13.73
N VAL A 141 17.34 63.56 -13.54
CA VAL A 141 16.97 62.14 -13.53
C VAL A 141 15.68 61.95 -14.34
N ALA A 142 15.67 60.92 -15.17
CA ALA A 142 14.47 60.37 -15.80
C ALA A 142 14.36 58.90 -15.36
N GLU A 143 13.21 58.50 -14.84
CA GLU A 143 12.99 57.13 -14.38
C GLU A 143 11.70 56.57 -14.97
N ARG A 144 11.73 55.28 -15.32
CA ARG A 144 10.57 54.50 -15.73
C ARG A 144 10.51 53.24 -14.89
N THR A 145 9.38 53.03 -14.24
CA THR A 145 9.16 51.87 -13.37
C THR A 145 7.94 51.09 -13.84
N THR A 146 8.07 49.77 -13.97
CA THR A 146 7.00 48.87 -14.38
C THR A 146 7.14 47.52 -13.69
N TYR A 147 6.06 46.74 -13.67
CA TYR A 147 6.13 45.31 -13.40
C TYR A 147 6.23 44.55 -14.71
N LEU A 148 7.08 43.52 -14.74
CA LEU A 148 7.11 42.52 -15.79
C LEU A 148 6.62 41.20 -15.22
N ALA A 149 5.78 40.50 -15.98
CA ALA A 149 5.34 39.16 -15.68
C ALA A 149 5.82 38.19 -16.77
N ASN A 150 6.09 36.94 -16.39
CA ASN A 150 6.42 35.84 -17.30
C ASN A 150 5.18 35.21 -17.96
N TRP A 151 4.28 36.05 -18.48
CA TRP A 151 2.93 35.66 -18.88
C TRP A 151 2.87 34.76 -20.13
N ASP A 152 3.88 34.81 -20.99
CA ASP A 152 3.94 34.05 -22.27
C ASP A 152 4.84 32.80 -22.13
N SER A 153 4.86 32.22 -20.93
CA SER A 153 5.55 30.97 -20.65
C SER A 153 4.57 29.80 -20.66
N ARG A 154 5.09 28.60 -20.85
CA ARG A 154 4.34 27.34 -20.77
C ARG A 154 4.77 26.60 -19.51
N ASP A 155 3.88 25.74 -19.02
CA ASP A 155 4.15 24.88 -17.88
C ASP A 155 4.07 23.42 -18.32
N TRP A 156 5.06 22.63 -17.91
CA TRP A 156 4.93 21.19 -17.80
C TRP A 156 4.47 20.88 -16.37
N VAL A 157 3.33 20.19 -16.25
CA VAL A 157 2.70 19.84 -14.98
C VAL A 157 2.58 18.33 -14.93
N GLU A 158 2.98 17.72 -13.80
CA GLU A 158 2.61 16.34 -13.45
C GLU A 158 1.80 16.41 -12.16
N ASP A 159 0.53 16.03 -12.25
CA ASP A 159 -0.43 16.01 -11.13
C ASP A 159 -1.27 14.73 -11.12
N SER A 160 -1.19 13.89 -12.16
CA SER A 160 -2.06 12.72 -12.29
C SER A 160 -1.35 11.37 -12.09
N VAL A 161 -2.12 10.34 -11.76
CA VAL A 161 -1.67 8.94 -11.71
C VAL A 161 -1.00 8.56 -13.03
N ALA A 162 -1.57 8.99 -14.16
CA ALA A 162 -1.02 8.68 -15.47
C ALA A 162 0.35 9.32 -15.69
N ASP A 163 0.55 10.55 -15.21
CA ASP A 163 1.83 11.26 -15.32
C ASP A 163 2.89 10.59 -14.45
N PHE A 164 2.56 10.21 -13.21
CA PHE A 164 3.54 9.57 -12.32
C PHE A 164 3.83 8.10 -12.67
N THR A 165 2.94 7.43 -13.40
CA THR A 165 3.08 5.97 -13.69
C THR A 165 4.26 5.67 -14.61
N ASP A 166 4.69 6.62 -15.45
CA ASP A 166 5.75 6.39 -16.44
C ASP A 166 7.17 6.70 -15.94
N GLY A 167 7.30 7.18 -14.70
CA GLY A 167 8.59 7.42 -14.05
C GLY A 167 9.21 6.20 -13.38
N ASP A 168 10.47 6.32 -13.00
CA ASP A 168 11.25 5.31 -12.31
C ASP A 168 11.17 5.50 -10.79
N PHE A 169 10.65 4.48 -10.09
CA PHE A 169 10.53 4.45 -8.63
C PHE A 169 11.68 3.66 -7.99
N ALA A 170 12.34 4.25 -7.01
CA ALA A 170 13.30 3.55 -6.14
C ALA A 170 13.01 3.90 -4.69
N ASP A 171 12.56 2.92 -3.90
CA ASP A 171 12.10 3.10 -2.51
C ASP A 171 10.99 4.17 -2.34
N THR A 172 10.31 4.49 -3.45
CA THR A 172 9.11 5.31 -3.55
C THR A 172 8.01 4.51 -4.21
N ALA A 173 6.76 4.96 -4.09
CA ALA A 173 5.63 4.33 -4.73
C ALA A 173 4.61 5.37 -5.19
N LEU A 174 3.89 5.03 -6.25
CA LEU A 174 2.67 5.73 -6.65
C LEU A 174 1.59 5.51 -5.59
N HIS A 175 0.93 6.58 -5.17
CA HIS A 175 -0.18 6.54 -4.24
C HIS A 175 -1.42 7.25 -4.81
N PRO A 176 -2.56 6.55 -5.01
CA PRO A 176 -3.72 7.12 -5.69
C PRO A 176 -4.70 7.88 -4.78
N SER A 177 -4.52 7.89 -3.46
CA SER A 177 -5.58 8.33 -2.52
C SER A 177 -5.15 9.21 -1.34
N PHE A 178 -4.01 9.91 -1.41
CA PHE A 178 -3.68 10.99 -0.46
C PHE A 178 -3.70 12.32 -1.23
N GLY A 179 -4.87 12.95 -1.38
CA GLY A 179 -5.03 14.17 -2.18
C GLY A 179 -6.37 14.25 -2.94
N ASP A 180 -6.43 15.16 -3.92
CA ASP A 180 -7.57 15.53 -4.79
C ASP A 180 -8.11 14.35 -5.63
N GLY A 181 -7.41 13.20 -5.61
CA GLY A 181 -7.71 12.03 -6.42
C GLY A 181 -7.05 12.05 -7.80
N ASP A 182 -6.06 12.94 -7.98
CA ASP A 182 -5.30 13.16 -9.21
C ASP A 182 -4.07 12.23 -9.28
N GLY A 183 -3.22 12.13 -8.27
CA GLY A 183 -2.15 11.12 -8.17
C GLY A 183 -0.95 11.67 -7.40
N SER A 184 -0.21 10.84 -6.64
CA SER A 184 0.93 11.34 -5.87
C SER A 184 2.05 10.31 -5.70
N VAL A 185 3.23 10.80 -5.32
CA VAL A 185 4.40 9.97 -5.01
C VAL A 185 4.70 10.03 -3.51
N THR A 186 4.86 8.87 -2.89
CA THR A 186 5.25 8.72 -1.48
C THR A 186 6.49 7.83 -1.36
N LEU A 187 7.06 7.73 -0.16
CA LEU A 187 7.98 6.64 0.16
C LEU A 187 7.24 5.30 0.03
N ALA A 188 7.94 4.26 -0.41
CA ALA A 188 7.34 2.95 -0.55
C ALA A 188 6.99 2.40 0.85
N PRO A 189 5.79 1.87 1.07
CA PRO A 189 5.47 1.19 2.32
C PRO A 189 6.32 -0.09 2.44
N ILE A 190 6.77 -0.36 3.66
CA ILE A 190 7.40 -1.62 4.05
C ILE A 190 6.28 -2.50 4.63
N PRO A 191 5.96 -3.64 3.99
CA PRO A 191 4.95 -4.55 4.54
C PRO A 191 5.40 -5.10 5.88
N VAL A 192 4.65 -4.85 6.96
CA VAL A 192 4.85 -5.55 8.23
C VAL A 192 4.23 -6.95 8.11
N PRO A 193 4.98 -8.04 8.34
CA PRO A 193 4.42 -9.39 8.25
C PRO A 193 3.19 -9.53 9.16
N PRO A 194 2.12 -10.18 8.69
CA PRO A 194 0.93 -10.37 9.51
C PRO A 194 1.23 -11.30 10.70
N LYS A 195 0.75 -10.93 11.89
CA LYS A 195 0.92 -11.75 13.10
C LYS A 195 0.20 -13.08 12.94
N SER A 196 0.91 -14.20 13.03
CA SER A 196 0.28 -15.53 13.11
C SER A 196 0.16 -15.97 14.57
N MET A 197 -0.78 -16.87 14.87
CA MET A 197 -1.02 -17.31 16.24
C MET A 197 -1.19 -18.82 16.30
N ILE A 198 -0.52 -19.42 17.28
CA ILE A 198 -0.68 -20.81 17.65
C ILE A 198 -1.37 -20.87 19.02
N VAL A 199 -2.42 -21.68 19.12
CA VAL A 199 -3.20 -21.86 20.36
C VAL A 199 -3.24 -23.34 20.71
N TYR A 200 -2.94 -23.68 21.95
CA TYR A 200 -2.84 -25.06 22.43
C TYR A 200 -3.40 -25.23 23.86
N ALA A 201 -3.75 -26.46 24.21
CA ALA A 201 -4.23 -26.83 25.54
C ALA A 201 -3.29 -27.86 26.19
N LYS A 202 -2.69 -27.50 27.33
CA LYS A 202 -1.57 -28.25 27.93
C LYS A 202 -1.91 -29.59 28.57
N SER A 203 -2.97 -29.68 29.38
CA SER A 203 -3.24 -30.89 30.17
C SER A 203 -4.72 -31.28 30.24
N SER A 204 -5.00 -32.48 30.73
CA SER A 204 -6.36 -32.92 31.03
C SER A 204 -6.93 -32.13 32.21
N GLY A 205 -8.05 -31.45 32.00
CA GLY A 205 -8.72 -30.69 33.06
C GLY A 205 -8.29 -29.23 33.20
N ASP A 206 -7.35 -28.77 32.37
CA ASP A 206 -7.02 -27.35 32.27
C ASP A 206 -8.00 -26.61 31.34
N PRO A 207 -8.76 -25.63 31.86
CA PRO A 207 -9.71 -24.88 31.08
C PRO A 207 -9.09 -23.70 30.32
N LYS A 208 -7.76 -23.49 30.39
CA LYS A 208 -7.12 -22.33 29.77
C LYS A 208 -6.58 -22.64 28.36
N PRO A 209 -6.91 -21.82 27.35
CA PRO A 209 -6.17 -21.79 26.10
C PRO A 209 -4.84 -21.03 26.30
N TYR A 210 -3.74 -21.66 25.89
CA TYR A 210 -2.41 -21.05 25.83
C TYR A 210 -2.11 -20.64 24.41
N PHE A 211 -1.37 -19.54 24.21
CA PHE A 211 -1.03 -19.09 22.88
C PHE A 211 0.33 -18.42 22.79
N ARG A 212 0.87 -18.40 21.57
CA ARG A 212 2.04 -17.61 21.19
C ARG A 212 1.75 -16.85 19.91
N LEU A 213 2.40 -15.70 19.74
CA LEU A 213 2.31 -14.86 18.55
C LEU A 213 3.60 -14.96 17.75
N TRP A 214 3.48 -15.12 16.44
CA TRP A 214 4.58 -15.03 15.48
C TRP A 214 4.73 -13.59 15.03
N ASP A 215 5.93 -13.03 15.16
CA ASP A 215 6.22 -11.65 14.77
C ASP A 215 6.70 -11.49 13.32
N GLY A 216 6.76 -12.59 12.56
CA GLY A 216 7.36 -12.66 11.23
C GLY A 216 8.74 -13.34 11.22
N THR A 217 9.36 -13.52 12.39
CA THR A 217 10.69 -14.10 12.53
C THR A 217 10.80 -15.16 13.62
N SER A 218 10.04 -15.02 14.70
CA SER A 218 10.07 -15.94 15.84
C SER A 218 8.73 -15.98 16.59
N TRP A 219 8.48 -17.08 17.29
CA TRP A 219 7.39 -17.18 18.25
C TRP A 219 7.78 -16.45 19.53
N GLY A 220 6.93 -15.52 19.97
CA GLY A 220 7.10 -14.83 21.25
C GLY A 220 6.87 -15.74 22.46
N ASP A 221 6.91 -15.12 23.64
CA ASP A 221 6.63 -15.79 24.91
C ASP A 221 5.19 -16.34 24.96
N GLU A 222 5.02 -17.41 25.73
CA GLU A 222 3.71 -17.99 25.99
C GLU A 222 2.81 -17.04 26.80
N GLN A 223 1.56 -16.96 26.36
CA GLN A 223 0.50 -16.19 27.00
C GLN A 223 -0.74 -17.06 27.24
N GLU A 224 -1.66 -16.56 28.07
CA GLU A 224 -2.90 -17.25 28.43
C GLU A 224 -4.11 -16.43 27.99
N ALA A 225 -5.08 -17.06 27.33
CA ALA A 225 -6.42 -16.51 27.16
C ALA A 225 -7.26 -16.78 28.42
N PRO A 226 -8.35 -16.01 28.66
CA PRO A 226 -9.24 -16.28 29.78
C PRO A 226 -9.80 -17.73 29.76
N PRO A 227 -9.98 -18.34 30.94
CA PRO A 227 -10.38 -19.74 31.04
C PRO A 227 -11.79 -19.97 30.47
N VAL A 228 -11.94 -21.01 29.66
CA VAL A 228 -13.20 -21.36 28.98
C VAL A 228 -14.01 -22.40 29.74
N GLY A 229 -13.69 -22.66 31.02
CA GLY A 229 -14.30 -23.72 31.80
C GLY A 229 -13.97 -23.60 33.29
N ALA A 230 -14.60 -24.45 34.10
CA ALA A 230 -14.21 -24.60 35.50
C ALA A 230 -12.92 -25.43 35.61
N PRO A 231 -12.12 -25.26 36.69
CA PRO A 231 -10.99 -26.16 36.96
C PRO A 231 -11.43 -27.63 36.94
N GLY A 232 -10.65 -28.49 36.27
CA GLY A 232 -10.97 -29.90 36.08
C GLY A 232 -11.73 -30.21 34.78
N VAL A 233 -12.09 -29.19 33.98
CA VAL A 233 -12.70 -29.36 32.65
C VAL A 233 -11.69 -28.94 31.58
N GLY A 234 -11.23 -29.90 30.79
CA GLY A 234 -10.21 -29.67 29.75
C GLY A 234 -10.81 -29.32 28.39
N ILE A 235 -10.06 -28.60 27.56
CA ILE A 235 -10.47 -28.28 26.18
C ILE A 235 -10.36 -29.52 25.29
N ARG A 236 -11.35 -29.79 24.43
CA ARG A 236 -11.32 -30.91 23.45
C ARG A 236 -11.09 -30.45 22.02
N TYR A 237 -11.73 -29.35 21.64
CA TYR A 237 -11.70 -28.84 20.27
C TYR A 237 -11.51 -27.34 20.29
N MET A 238 -10.68 -26.85 19.38
CA MET A 238 -10.45 -25.42 19.16
C MET A 238 -10.54 -25.07 17.68
N VAL A 239 -11.08 -23.88 17.41
CA VAL A 239 -11.05 -23.24 16.09
C VAL A 239 -10.57 -21.82 16.29
N LEU A 240 -9.55 -21.42 15.53
CA LEU A 240 -9.00 -20.08 15.52
C LEU A 240 -9.05 -19.52 14.11
N LYS A 241 -9.57 -18.30 13.96
CA LYS A 241 -9.62 -17.59 12.67
C LYS A 241 -9.27 -16.13 12.84
N PHE A 242 -8.47 -15.60 11.92
CA PHE A 242 -8.14 -14.17 11.82
C PHE A 242 -9.09 -13.44 10.88
N ALA A 243 -9.40 -12.20 11.25
CA ALA A 243 -9.94 -11.19 10.35
C ALA A 243 -8.90 -10.81 9.29
N ARG A 244 -9.35 -10.36 8.12
CA ARG A 244 -8.49 -9.89 7.01
C ARG A 244 -8.16 -8.40 7.11
N THR A 245 -9.06 -7.63 7.72
CA THR A 245 -9.03 -6.16 7.70
C THR A 245 -8.73 -5.54 9.07
N ARG A 246 -8.60 -6.37 10.11
CA ARG A 246 -8.36 -5.96 11.49
C ARG A 246 -7.36 -6.89 12.14
N ASP A 247 -6.55 -6.38 13.07
CA ASP A 247 -5.72 -7.20 13.96
C ASP A 247 -6.63 -7.90 14.98
N GLU A 248 -7.42 -8.86 14.50
CA GLU A 248 -8.52 -9.48 15.24
C GLU A 248 -8.53 -10.98 14.97
N ALA A 249 -8.78 -11.77 16.03
CA ALA A 249 -9.01 -13.20 15.91
C ALA A 249 -10.21 -13.64 16.74
N ILE A 250 -10.86 -14.74 16.35
CA ILE A 250 -11.87 -15.41 17.17
C ILE A 250 -11.40 -16.81 17.49
N LEU A 251 -11.45 -17.14 18.78
CA LEU A 251 -11.20 -18.47 19.30
C LEU A 251 -12.52 -19.08 19.76
N GLY A 252 -12.93 -20.17 19.13
CA GLY A 252 -14.00 -21.04 19.57
C GLY A 252 -13.45 -22.27 20.27
N THR A 253 -14.06 -22.68 21.38
CA THR A 253 -13.65 -23.86 22.14
C THR A 253 -14.84 -24.72 22.50
N MET A 254 -14.64 -26.05 22.50
CA MET A 254 -15.53 -26.99 23.19
C MET A 254 -14.74 -27.70 24.28
N ASP A 255 -15.28 -27.66 25.51
CA ASP A 255 -14.66 -28.29 26.67
C ASP A 255 -15.14 -29.76 26.85
N SER A 256 -14.52 -30.49 27.78
CA SER A 256 -14.81 -31.91 28.04
C SER A 256 -16.20 -32.18 28.62
N SER A 257 -16.91 -31.12 29.05
CA SER A 257 -18.31 -31.16 29.44
C SER A 257 -19.27 -30.82 28.29
N GLY A 258 -18.74 -30.58 27.09
CA GLY A 258 -19.51 -30.29 25.88
C GLY A 258 -19.94 -28.84 25.75
N ARG A 259 -19.41 -27.92 26.56
CA ARG A 259 -19.81 -26.51 26.50
C ARG A 259 -19.00 -25.78 25.45
N ILE A 260 -19.70 -25.14 24.52
CA ILE A 260 -19.13 -24.35 23.43
C ILE A 260 -19.05 -22.88 23.86
N ARG A 261 -17.87 -22.28 23.72
CA ARG A 261 -17.62 -20.87 24.00
C ARG A 261 -16.84 -20.19 22.89
N VAL A 262 -16.97 -18.88 22.80
CA VAL A 262 -16.18 -18.04 21.89
C VAL A 262 -15.58 -16.84 22.63
N GLN A 263 -14.41 -16.40 22.17
CA GLN A 263 -13.69 -15.21 22.62
C GLN A 263 -13.14 -14.47 21.41
N THR A 264 -13.04 -13.14 21.50
CA THR A 264 -12.46 -12.28 20.46
C THR A 264 -11.15 -11.69 20.96
N TRP A 265 -10.13 -11.64 20.10
CA TRP A 265 -8.85 -10.95 20.31
C TRP A 265 -8.88 -9.65 19.52
N ASP A 266 -8.47 -8.53 20.12
CA ASP A 266 -8.50 -7.20 19.49
C ASP A 266 -7.13 -6.70 19.02
N GLY A 267 -6.14 -7.59 18.94
CA GLY A 267 -4.76 -7.26 18.59
C GLY A 267 -3.85 -7.17 19.83
N SER A 268 -4.45 -7.04 21.02
CA SER A 268 -3.73 -6.88 22.29
C SER A 268 -4.30 -7.68 23.46
N VAL A 269 -5.61 -7.86 23.54
CA VAL A 269 -6.28 -8.57 24.65
C VAL A 269 -7.43 -9.44 24.17
N TRP A 270 -7.68 -10.52 24.92
CA TRP A 270 -8.84 -11.38 24.72
C TRP A 270 -10.07 -10.86 25.48
N SER A 271 -11.24 -10.93 24.85
CA SER A 271 -12.53 -10.71 25.50
C SER A 271 -12.84 -11.79 26.54
N SER A 272 -13.82 -11.53 27.42
CA SER A 272 -14.38 -12.60 28.25
C SER A 272 -15.07 -13.68 27.39
N PRO A 273 -15.01 -14.98 27.77
CA PRO A 273 -15.70 -16.04 27.05
C PRO A 273 -17.21 -15.91 27.07
N ILE A 274 -17.82 -16.00 25.90
CA ILE A 274 -19.27 -16.06 25.73
C ILE A 274 -19.70 -17.52 25.60
N PHE A 275 -20.64 -17.96 26.43
CA PHE A 275 -21.27 -19.27 26.32
C PHE A 275 -22.29 -19.29 25.19
N LEU A 276 -22.15 -20.26 24.29
CA LEU A 276 -23.05 -20.45 23.14
C LEU A 276 -24.08 -21.54 23.39
N ALA A 277 -23.62 -22.76 23.68
CA ALA A 277 -24.48 -23.92 23.89
C ALA A 277 -23.75 -25.04 24.66
N SER A 278 -24.51 -26.03 25.12
CA SER A 278 -23.99 -27.32 25.57
C SER A 278 -24.39 -28.38 24.55
N ALA A 279 -23.41 -29.09 24.00
CA ALA A 279 -23.58 -30.16 23.03
C ALA A 279 -22.71 -31.35 23.41
N SER A 280 -23.18 -32.56 23.11
CA SER A 280 -22.39 -33.79 23.28
C SER A 280 -21.79 -34.24 21.95
N GLY A 281 -20.63 -34.88 21.98
CA GLY A 281 -20.00 -35.47 20.81
C GLY A 281 -18.72 -34.74 20.42
N GLU A 282 -18.57 -34.49 19.13
CA GLU A 282 -17.34 -34.01 18.52
C GLU A 282 -17.34 -32.49 18.31
N ARG A 283 -16.57 -31.97 17.34
CA ARG A 283 -16.50 -30.53 17.04
C ARG A 283 -17.75 -30.05 16.28
N GLY A 284 -18.88 -30.04 16.98
CA GLY A 284 -20.15 -29.52 16.47
C GLY A 284 -20.20 -28.00 16.32
N PHE A 285 -19.08 -27.33 16.07
CA PHE A 285 -19.02 -25.88 15.82
C PHE A 285 -17.86 -25.54 14.88
N ASP A 286 -17.98 -24.40 14.20
CA ASP A 286 -16.90 -23.82 13.43
C ASP A 286 -17.07 -22.31 13.28
N ILE A 287 -16.00 -21.64 12.85
CA ILE A 287 -15.91 -20.18 12.69
C ILE A 287 -15.35 -19.89 11.31
N GLU A 288 -15.91 -18.89 10.63
CA GLU A 288 -15.27 -18.33 9.43
C GLU A 288 -15.62 -16.85 9.24
N TYR A 289 -14.70 -16.10 8.62
CA TYR A 289 -14.91 -14.72 8.25
C TYR A 289 -15.36 -14.58 6.80
N GLU A 290 -16.42 -13.82 6.59
CA GLU A 290 -16.83 -13.34 5.26
C GLU A 290 -15.66 -12.64 4.56
N THR A 291 -15.50 -12.77 3.24
CA THR A 291 -14.30 -12.22 2.57
C THR A 291 -14.39 -10.71 2.34
N THR A 292 -15.55 -10.16 1.98
CA THR A 292 -15.69 -8.72 1.69
C THR A 292 -15.94 -7.88 2.94
N SER A 293 -16.96 -8.23 3.73
CA SER A 293 -17.36 -7.48 4.94
C SER A 293 -16.51 -7.83 6.15
N ASP A 294 -15.81 -8.97 6.10
CA ASP A 294 -14.95 -9.44 7.18
C ASP A 294 -15.68 -9.54 8.53
N ARG A 295 -16.99 -9.84 8.53
CA ARG A 295 -17.71 -10.25 9.74
C ARG A 295 -17.49 -11.74 9.96
N ALA A 296 -17.39 -12.17 11.20
CA ALA A 296 -17.26 -13.58 11.51
C ALA A 296 -18.63 -14.22 11.72
N VAL A 297 -18.83 -15.40 11.13
CA VAL A 297 -20.00 -16.25 11.36
C VAL A 297 -19.55 -17.45 12.18
N VAL A 298 -20.17 -17.64 13.34
CA VAL A 298 -19.95 -18.81 14.20
C VAL A 298 -21.17 -19.69 14.13
N VAL A 299 -21.03 -20.90 13.59
CA VAL A 299 -22.09 -21.91 13.56
C VAL A 299 -21.82 -22.95 14.64
N TYR A 300 -22.84 -23.36 15.37
CA TYR A 300 -22.70 -24.31 16.46
C TYR A 300 -23.94 -25.18 16.66
N ASN A 301 -23.70 -26.40 17.14
CA ASN A 301 -24.70 -27.33 17.61
C ASN A 301 -25.35 -26.76 18.87
N ASN A 302 -26.67 -26.63 18.83
CA ASN A 302 -27.47 -26.15 19.93
C ASN A 302 -28.68 -27.07 20.16
N PRO A 303 -28.49 -28.20 20.86
CA PRO A 303 -29.55 -29.19 21.07
C PRO A 303 -30.68 -28.70 21.98
N SER A 304 -30.57 -27.50 22.57
CA SER A 304 -31.67 -26.87 23.31
C SER A 304 -32.74 -26.24 22.42
N MET A 305 -32.45 -26.07 21.13
CA MET A 305 -33.35 -25.52 20.12
C MET A 305 -34.11 -26.64 19.38
N LEU A 306 -35.27 -26.31 18.79
CA LEU A 306 -36.03 -27.25 17.97
C LEU A 306 -35.26 -27.71 16.72
N THR A 307 -34.51 -26.80 16.11
CA THR A 307 -33.53 -27.10 15.06
C THR A 307 -32.13 -27.00 15.69
N PRO A 308 -31.35 -28.10 15.77
CA PRO A 308 -30.17 -28.17 16.63
C PRO A 308 -28.93 -27.44 16.05
N VAL A 309 -29.11 -26.53 15.10
CA VAL A 309 -28.04 -25.70 14.54
C VAL A 309 -28.39 -24.22 14.76
N SER A 310 -27.46 -23.49 15.34
CA SER A 310 -27.56 -22.05 15.57
C SER A 310 -26.34 -21.33 15.03
N TYR A 311 -26.46 -20.01 14.82
CA TYR A 311 -25.32 -19.17 14.52
C TYR A 311 -25.39 -17.82 15.24
N ARG A 312 -24.24 -17.17 15.33
CA ARG A 312 -24.07 -15.77 15.72
C ARG A 312 -23.08 -15.09 14.78
N ILE A 313 -23.20 -13.78 14.67
CA ILE A 313 -22.30 -12.95 13.88
C ILE A 313 -21.53 -12.01 14.82
N TRP A 314 -20.23 -11.92 14.64
CA TRP A 314 -19.40 -10.84 15.16
C TRP A 314 -19.17 -9.82 14.04
N ASP A 315 -19.58 -8.57 14.26
CA ASP A 315 -19.52 -7.53 13.23
C ASP A 315 -18.22 -6.70 13.22
N GLY A 316 -17.23 -7.08 14.04
CA GLY A 316 -16.02 -6.30 14.30
C GLY A 316 -16.10 -5.41 15.54
N SER A 317 -17.27 -5.31 16.18
CA SER A 317 -17.48 -4.48 17.37
C SER A 317 -18.39 -5.12 18.42
N ALA A 318 -19.39 -5.90 18.00
CA ALA A 318 -20.37 -6.52 18.86
C ALA A 318 -20.85 -7.88 18.31
N TRP A 319 -21.32 -8.72 19.23
CA TRP A 319 -22.01 -9.96 18.90
C TRP A 319 -23.49 -9.67 18.61
N VAL A 320 -23.95 -10.07 17.44
CA VAL A 320 -25.37 -10.06 17.07
C VAL A 320 -26.11 -11.18 17.82
N SER A 321 -27.43 -11.02 17.98
CA SER A 321 -28.30 -12.03 18.61
C SER A 321 -28.22 -13.38 17.89
N GLN A 322 -28.38 -14.47 18.66
CA GLN A 322 -28.43 -15.83 18.13
C GLN A 322 -29.61 -16.03 17.18
N GLU A 323 -29.36 -16.75 16.09
CA GLU A 323 -30.38 -17.24 15.16
C GLU A 323 -30.29 -18.78 14.99
N SER A 324 -31.32 -19.36 14.37
CA SER A 324 -31.45 -20.80 14.12
C SER A 324 -31.32 -21.10 12.63
N ILE A 325 -30.62 -22.20 12.30
CA ILE A 325 -30.52 -22.72 10.95
C ILE A 325 -31.45 -23.94 10.84
N SER A 326 -32.38 -23.90 9.90
CA SER A 326 -33.20 -25.07 9.58
C SER A 326 -32.41 -26.03 8.70
N THR A 327 -32.24 -27.26 9.17
CA THR A 327 -31.62 -28.35 8.43
C THR A 327 -32.60 -29.50 8.26
N VAL A 328 -32.27 -30.44 7.37
CA VAL A 328 -33.05 -31.65 7.11
C VAL A 328 -32.56 -32.85 7.92
N LEU A 329 -31.53 -32.63 8.76
CA LEU A 329 -30.90 -33.66 9.57
C LEU A 329 -31.77 -34.00 10.78
N GLY A 330 -31.80 -35.28 11.15
CA GLY A 330 -32.68 -35.77 12.22
C GLY A 330 -31.93 -36.15 13.50
N GLY A 331 -30.60 -36.31 13.44
CA GLY A 331 -29.72 -36.62 14.56
C GLY A 331 -29.13 -35.37 15.23
N GLY A 332 -28.35 -35.60 16.30
CA GLY A 332 -27.56 -34.53 16.91
C GLY A 332 -26.33 -34.26 16.06
N ILE A 333 -25.96 -32.99 15.90
CA ILE A 333 -24.84 -32.59 15.02
C ILE A 333 -23.50 -32.98 15.65
N SER A 334 -22.71 -33.77 14.92
CA SER A 334 -21.39 -34.22 15.37
C SER A 334 -20.28 -33.28 14.92
N TRP A 335 -20.26 -32.91 13.64
CA TRP A 335 -19.23 -32.04 13.06
C TRP A 335 -19.84 -30.94 12.20
N VAL A 336 -19.19 -29.78 12.21
CA VAL A 336 -19.46 -28.63 11.35
C VAL A 336 -18.14 -28.19 10.72
N GLU A 337 -18.12 -27.92 9.42
CA GLU A 337 -17.03 -27.19 8.77
C GLU A 337 -17.59 -25.99 8.00
N LEU A 338 -16.86 -24.87 8.07
CA LEU A 338 -17.10 -23.66 7.32
C LEU A 338 -15.88 -23.32 6.45
N THR A 339 -16.12 -22.78 5.26
CA THR A 339 -15.06 -22.22 4.41
C THR A 339 -15.60 -21.02 3.64
N ALA A 340 -14.85 -19.91 3.66
CA ALA A 340 -15.24 -18.70 2.94
C ALA A 340 -14.88 -18.79 1.47
N ASN A 341 -15.74 -18.22 0.63
CA ASN A 341 -15.44 -17.97 -0.77
C ASN A 341 -14.26 -16.96 -0.86
N PRO A 342 -13.17 -17.30 -1.56
CA PRO A 342 -11.92 -16.51 -1.55
C PRO A 342 -12.02 -15.23 -2.39
N LEU A 343 -13.06 -15.06 -3.20
CA LEU A 343 -13.21 -13.88 -4.05
C LEU A 343 -13.47 -12.63 -3.21
N SER A 344 -12.71 -11.56 -3.46
CA SER A 344 -12.74 -10.30 -2.70
C SER A 344 -14.11 -9.62 -2.65
N GLY A 345 -14.99 -9.90 -3.62
CA GLY A 345 -16.37 -9.39 -3.68
C GLY A 345 -17.45 -10.33 -3.12
N SER A 346 -17.07 -11.42 -2.43
CA SER A 346 -18.01 -12.40 -1.89
C SER A 346 -18.05 -12.42 -0.36
N ASN A 347 -19.26 -12.53 0.20
CA ASN A 347 -19.50 -12.88 1.60
C ASN A 347 -19.99 -14.32 1.76
N GLU A 348 -19.91 -15.12 0.69
CA GLU A 348 -20.39 -16.49 0.72
C GLU A 348 -19.50 -17.36 1.63
N ILE A 349 -20.15 -18.17 2.48
CA ILE A 349 -19.47 -19.17 3.31
C ILE A 349 -20.17 -20.50 3.08
N ALA A 350 -19.44 -21.51 2.61
CA ALA A 350 -19.96 -22.87 2.51
C ALA A 350 -19.93 -23.55 3.88
N MET A 351 -20.94 -24.37 4.14
CA MET A 351 -21.07 -25.18 5.35
C MET A 351 -21.37 -26.63 4.99
N MET A 352 -20.75 -27.55 5.74
CA MET A 352 -21.04 -28.97 5.66
C MET A 352 -21.16 -29.55 7.08
N LEU A 353 -22.12 -30.45 7.23
CA LEU A 353 -22.58 -30.99 8.50
C LEU A 353 -22.69 -32.51 8.40
N ILE A 354 -22.39 -33.18 9.51
CA ILE A 354 -22.78 -34.57 9.73
C ILE A 354 -23.48 -34.71 11.09
N ASP A 355 -24.53 -35.52 11.14
CA ASP A 355 -25.18 -35.86 12.39
C ASP A 355 -24.79 -37.24 12.93
N SER A 356 -25.24 -37.55 14.15
CA SER A 356 -24.96 -38.82 14.84
C SER A 356 -25.59 -40.05 14.18
N ARG A 357 -26.42 -39.89 13.15
CA ARG A 357 -26.96 -40.97 12.31
C ARG A 357 -26.19 -41.13 11.00
N VAL A 358 -25.03 -40.50 10.87
CA VAL A 358 -24.18 -40.48 9.66
C VAL A 358 -24.86 -39.85 8.43
N ASP A 359 -25.81 -38.95 8.67
CA ASP A 359 -26.46 -38.16 7.62
C ASP A 359 -25.61 -36.92 7.29
N VAL A 360 -25.25 -36.75 6.02
CA VAL A 360 -24.46 -35.63 5.49
C VAL A 360 -25.36 -34.59 4.82
N TYR A 361 -25.10 -33.32 5.08
CA TYR A 361 -25.81 -32.21 4.45
C TYR A 361 -24.91 -30.98 4.31
N GLY A 362 -25.23 -30.08 3.38
CA GLY A 362 -24.48 -28.85 3.18
C GLY A 362 -25.38 -27.67 2.78
N MET A 363 -24.89 -26.47 3.06
CA MET A 363 -25.57 -25.20 2.85
C MET A 363 -24.53 -24.11 2.49
N VAL A 364 -25.00 -22.97 1.99
CA VAL A 364 -24.16 -21.78 1.81
C VAL A 364 -24.81 -20.58 2.48
N TRP A 365 -24.03 -19.81 3.22
CA TRP A 365 -24.40 -18.49 3.68
C TRP A 365 -24.20 -17.50 2.54
N THR A 366 -25.16 -16.62 2.27
CA THR A 366 -25.11 -15.67 1.15
C THR A 366 -24.57 -14.28 1.52
N GLY A 367 -24.08 -14.10 2.75
CA GLY A 367 -23.87 -12.77 3.35
C GLY A 367 -25.05 -12.27 4.19
N SER A 368 -26.21 -12.94 4.10
CA SER A 368 -27.45 -12.51 4.76
C SER A 368 -28.38 -13.65 5.17
N VAL A 369 -28.43 -14.74 4.41
CA VAL A 369 -29.29 -15.90 4.70
C VAL A 369 -28.56 -17.22 4.42
N TRP A 370 -29.01 -18.29 5.06
CA TRP A 370 -28.58 -19.66 4.75
C TRP A 370 -29.42 -20.25 3.62
N SER A 371 -28.77 -20.62 2.53
CA SER A 371 -29.35 -21.28 1.36
C SER A 371 -29.05 -22.79 1.37
N ASN A 372 -30.03 -23.60 1.01
CA ASN A 372 -29.87 -25.04 0.80
C ASN A 372 -29.35 -25.40 -0.60
N MET A 373 -28.97 -24.42 -1.42
CA MET A 373 -28.54 -24.60 -2.81
C MET A 373 -29.55 -25.37 -3.68
N GLY A 374 -30.85 -25.25 -3.35
CA GLY A 374 -31.93 -25.97 -4.04
C GLY A 374 -32.09 -27.44 -3.65
N SER A 375 -31.35 -27.95 -2.66
CA SER A 375 -31.39 -29.35 -2.22
C SER A 375 -32.09 -29.50 -0.86
N SER A 376 -33.36 -29.91 -0.84
CA SER A 376 -34.16 -30.04 0.40
C SER A 376 -34.11 -31.43 1.06
N ALA A 377 -33.16 -32.28 0.68
CA ALA A 377 -33.00 -33.63 1.22
C ALA A 377 -31.58 -33.82 1.75
N VAL A 378 -31.42 -34.78 2.68
CA VAL A 378 -30.11 -35.29 3.11
C VAL A 378 -29.31 -35.70 1.88
N TRP A 379 -28.04 -35.31 1.80
CA TRP A 379 -27.20 -35.59 0.63
C TRP A 379 -26.73 -37.03 0.59
N ASP A 380 -26.39 -37.59 1.76
CA ASP A 380 -26.07 -39.01 1.92
C ASP A 380 -26.45 -39.46 3.33
N ALA A 381 -27.20 -40.56 3.43
CA ALA A 381 -27.62 -41.16 4.71
C ALA A 381 -26.78 -42.40 5.09
N ASN A 382 -25.68 -42.64 4.38
CA ASN A 382 -24.80 -43.78 4.58
C ASN A 382 -23.32 -43.38 4.53
N ALA A 383 -22.97 -42.26 5.17
CA ALA A 383 -21.57 -41.83 5.28
C ALA A 383 -20.72 -42.81 6.11
N SER A 384 -19.39 -42.68 6.04
CA SER A 384 -18.47 -43.66 6.63
C SER A 384 -18.48 -43.70 8.17
N ASN A 385 -18.56 -42.54 8.82
CA ASN A 385 -18.49 -42.36 10.26
C ASN A 385 -19.04 -40.98 10.66
N ALA A 386 -19.48 -40.81 11.91
CA ALA A 386 -19.88 -39.53 12.50
C ALA A 386 -19.01 -39.11 13.71
N THR A 387 -18.11 -39.96 14.19
CA THR A 387 -17.19 -39.63 15.31
C THR A 387 -15.87 -39.01 14.86
N THR A 388 -15.62 -38.95 13.55
CA THR A 388 -14.44 -38.34 12.94
C THR A 388 -14.86 -37.45 11.77
N LYS A 389 -14.03 -36.47 11.40
CA LYS A 389 -14.38 -35.53 10.32
C LYS A 389 -14.09 -36.16 8.95
N ILE A 390 -15.07 -36.89 8.44
CA ILE A 390 -15.00 -37.62 7.16
C ILE A 390 -15.31 -36.75 5.94
N PHE A 391 -15.47 -35.44 6.14
CA PHE A 391 -15.80 -34.48 5.10
C PHE A 391 -14.92 -33.24 5.24
N ASP A 392 -14.84 -32.47 4.16
CA ASP A 392 -14.22 -31.15 4.16
C ASP A 392 -14.76 -30.31 2.99
N ILE A 393 -14.46 -29.03 3.02
CA ILE A 393 -14.88 -28.06 2.01
C ILE A 393 -13.65 -27.27 1.56
N ALA A 394 -13.57 -26.97 0.27
CA ALA A 394 -12.57 -26.05 -0.27
C ALA A 394 -13.14 -25.26 -1.44
N TYR A 395 -12.68 -24.02 -1.61
CA TYR A 395 -13.03 -23.20 -2.76
C TYR A 395 -11.89 -23.14 -3.77
N GLU A 396 -12.24 -23.18 -5.04
CA GLU A 396 -11.36 -22.79 -6.13
C GLU A 396 -11.06 -21.28 -6.04
N GLN A 397 -9.79 -20.88 -6.14
CA GLN A 397 -9.39 -19.50 -5.87
C GLN A 397 -9.77 -18.53 -6.99
N THR A 398 -9.77 -18.99 -8.25
CA THR A 398 -10.07 -18.11 -9.39
C THR A 398 -11.55 -18.07 -9.71
N THR A 399 -12.23 -19.22 -9.68
CA THR A 399 -13.66 -19.29 -10.06
C THR A 399 -14.60 -19.05 -8.88
N GLY A 400 -14.14 -19.22 -7.64
CA GLY A 400 -14.99 -19.17 -6.46
C GLY A 400 -16.00 -20.33 -6.35
N ARG A 401 -15.78 -21.45 -7.04
CA ARG A 401 -16.63 -22.65 -6.88
C ARG A 401 -16.27 -23.42 -5.62
N ALA A 402 -17.27 -23.88 -4.87
CA ALA A 402 -17.08 -24.68 -3.67
C ALA A 402 -17.11 -26.18 -3.98
N MET A 403 -16.10 -26.92 -3.53
CA MET A 403 -16.03 -28.37 -3.53
C MET A 403 -16.47 -28.89 -2.15
N PHE A 404 -17.54 -29.68 -2.11
CA PHE A 404 -17.97 -30.42 -0.93
C PHE A 404 -17.60 -31.88 -1.10
N MET A 405 -16.93 -32.49 -0.12
CA MET A 405 -16.50 -33.89 -0.22
C MET A 405 -16.73 -34.67 1.07
N TRP A 406 -17.12 -35.94 0.97
CA TRP A 406 -17.33 -36.82 2.12
C TRP A 406 -16.98 -38.29 1.85
N GLY A 407 -16.65 -39.02 2.91
CA GLY A 407 -16.46 -40.47 2.92
C GLY A 407 -17.76 -41.27 2.99
N ARG A 408 -17.82 -42.42 2.31
CA ARG A 408 -18.98 -43.32 2.31
C ARG A 408 -18.73 -44.60 3.10
N ALA A 409 -19.79 -45.29 3.54
CA ALA A 409 -19.69 -46.56 4.27
C ALA A 409 -19.06 -47.72 3.46
N ALA A 410 -18.92 -47.58 2.15
CA ALA A 410 -18.21 -48.56 1.32
C ALA A 410 -16.69 -48.27 1.29
N THR A 411 -15.90 -49.33 1.29
CA THR A 411 -14.43 -49.26 1.23
C THR A 411 -13.97 -48.47 0.00
N GLY A 412 -13.03 -47.54 0.21
CA GLY A 412 -12.42 -46.77 -0.86
C GLY A 412 -13.33 -45.73 -1.52
N GLN A 413 -14.57 -45.52 -1.04
CA GLN A 413 -15.53 -44.63 -1.70
C GLN A 413 -15.64 -43.28 -1.01
N LEU A 414 -15.47 -42.23 -1.81
CA LEU A 414 -15.73 -40.84 -1.47
C LEU A 414 -16.74 -40.27 -2.46
N TYR A 415 -17.53 -39.29 -2.03
CA TYR A 415 -18.44 -38.55 -2.90
C TYR A 415 -18.13 -37.07 -2.83
N TYR A 416 -18.37 -36.37 -3.93
CA TYR A 416 -18.26 -34.92 -3.97
C TYR A 416 -19.42 -34.26 -4.72
N ARG A 417 -19.62 -32.98 -4.44
CA ARG A 417 -20.50 -32.06 -5.17
C ARG A 417 -19.76 -30.73 -5.37
N VAL A 418 -20.12 -30.01 -6.43
CA VAL A 418 -19.56 -28.69 -6.74
C VAL A 418 -20.70 -27.68 -6.78
N TRP A 419 -20.54 -26.57 -6.08
CA TRP A 419 -21.42 -25.40 -6.12
C TRP A 419 -20.74 -24.29 -6.90
N ASP A 420 -21.44 -23.72 -7.88
CA ASP A 420 -20.90 -22.64 -8.74
C ASP A 420 -21.48 -21.25 -8.47
N GLY A 421 -22.22 -21.08 -7.36
CA GLY A 421 -22.95 -19.85 -7.03
C GLY A 421 -24.40 -19.84 -7.54
N GLY A 422 -24.78 -20.75 -8.45
CA GLY A 422 -26.15 -20.86 -8.96
C GLY A 422 -26.74 -22.27 -8.94
N ALA A 423 -25.91 -23.30 -9.17
CA ALA A 423 -26.31 -24.69 -9.25
C ALA A 423 -25.37 -25.61 -8.47
N LEU A 424 -25.96 -26.60 -7.80
CA LEU A 424 -25.23 -27.66 -7.10
C LEU A 424 -25.26 -28.94 -7.93
N THR A 425 -24.10 -29.49 -8.26
CA THR A 425 -24.03 -30.75 -9.02
C THR A 425 -24.63 -31.93 -8.25
N VAL A 426 -24.94 -33.03 -8.94
CA VAL A 426 -25.34 -34.29 -8.29
C VAL A 426 -24.14 -34.93 -7.58
N PRO A 427 -24.35 -35.72 -6.50
CA PRO A 427 -23.28 -36.48 -5.86
C PRO A 427 -22.52 -37.36 -6.87
N THR A 428 -21.20 -37.18 -6.93
CA THR A 428 -20.32 -37.91 -7.86
C THR A 428 -19.31 -38.74 -7.09
N LEU A 429 -19.15 -40.00 -7.46
CA LEU A 429 -18.23 -40.95 -6.82
C LEU A 429 -16.77 -40.68 -7.22
N LEU A 430 -15.88 -40.62 -6.24
CA LEU A 430 -14.43 -40.79 -6.40
C LEU A 430 -14.00 -42.06 -5.65
N SER A 431 -13.31 -42.97 -6.34
CA SER A 431 -12.85 -44.23 -5.75
C SER A 431 -11.33 -44.24 -5.57
N ILE A 432 -10.87 -44.63 -4.39
CA ILE A 432 -9.46 -44.80 -4.04
C ILE A 432 -9.31 -46.20 -3.45
N SER A 433 -8.93 -47.16 -4.29
CA SER A 433 -8.76 -48.55 -3.87
C SER A 433 -7.67 -48.72 -2.81
N ALA A 434 -6.62 -47.89 -2.88
CA ALA A 434 -5.49 -47.92 -1.96
C ALA A 434 -5.80 -47.41 -0.55
N MET A 435 -6.96 -46.77 -0.31
CA MET A 435 -7.37 -46.38 1.04
C MET A 435 -7.69 -47.59 1.94
N ASN A 436 -7.91 -48.77 1.34
CA ASN A 436 -8.05 -50.08 2.01
C ASN A 436 -9.01 -50.13 3.23
N GLY A 437 -9.95 -49.19 3.31
CA GLY A 437 -10.90 -49.07 4.39
C GLY A 437 -11.97 -48.02 4.09
N ARG A 438 -12.79 -47.68 5.08
CA ARG A 438 -13.67 -46.51 5.04
C ARG A 438 -12.86 -45.26 5.36
N SER A 439 -13.20 -44.12 4.74
CA SER A 439 -12.58 -42.85 5.12
C SER A 439 -12.87 -42.52 6.59
N ARG A 440 -11.85 -42.03 7.29
CA ARG A 440 -11.90 -41.65 8.70
C ARG A 440 -11.59 -40.17 8.89
N TRP A 441 -10.62 -39.64 8.17
CA TRP A 441 -10.31 -38.21 8.17
C TRP A 441 -10.12 -37.71 6.75
N LEU A 442 -10.64 -36.53 6.45
CA LEU A 442 -10.54 -35.88 5.15
C LEU A 442 -10.09 -34.43 5.32
N ARG A 443 -9.18 -34.00 4.45
CA ARG A 443 -8.84 -32.59 4.27
C ARG A 443 -8.78 -32.19 2.80
N LEU A 444 -9.23 -30.98 2.51
CA LEU A 444 -9.06 -30.30 1.23
C LEU A 444 -8.22 -29.04 1.43
N ALA A 445 -7.17 -28.88 0.62
CA ALA A 445 -6.33 -27.70 0.59
C ALA A 445 -6.42 -27.03 -0.78
N SER A 446 -6.88 -25.79 -0.81
CA SER A 446 -6.86 -24.98 -2.04
C SER A 446 -5.47 -24.43 -2.30
N ASP A 447 -5.09 -24.38 -3.58
CA ASP A 447 -3.88 -23.69 -4.02
C ASP A 447 -4.15 -22.19 -4.15
N PHE A 448 -3.54 -21.38 -3.26
CA PHE A 448 -3.69 -19.92 -3.20
C PHE A 448 -2.91 -19.16 -4.28
N ALA A 449 -2.17 -19.85 -5.16
CA ALA A 449 -1.49 -19.20 -6.27
C ALA A 449 -2.48 -18.48 -7.20
N ALA A 450 -2.09 -17.27 -7.65
CA ALA A 450 -2.89 -16.47 -8.57
C ALA A 450 -3.22 -17.27 -9.85
N GLY A 451 -4.51 -17.32 -10.21
CA GLY A 451 -4.98 -18.06 -11.38
C GLY A 451 -5.17 -19.58 -11.17
N SER A 452 -4.95 -20.10 -9.95
CA SER A 452 -5.16 -21.51 -9.66
C SER A 452 -6.62 -21.83 -9.29
N ASN A 453 -7.05 -23.03 -9.66
CA ASN A 453 -8.29 -23.68 -9.21
C ASN A 453 -8.00 -25.07 -8.63
N LYS A 454 -6.74 -25.34 -8.29
CA LYS A 454 -6.34 -26.65 -7.79
C LYS A 454 -6.78 -26.83 -6.36
N ILE A 455 -7.19 -28.05 -6.04
CA ILE A 455 -7.52 -28.48 -4.69
C ILE A 455 -6.87 -29.83 -4.46
N MET A 456 -6.04 -29.94 -3.43
CA MET A 456 -5.44 -31.20 -3.04
C MET A 456 -6.24 -31.81 -1.89
N MET A 457 -6.61 -33.07 -2.05
CA MET A 457 -7.29 -33.84 -1.03
C MET A 457 -6.29 -34.75 -0.33
N GLY A 458 -6.30 -34.77 1.00
CA GLY A 458 -5.72 -35.84 1.81
C GLY A 458 -6.82 -36.64 2.48
N VAL A 459 -6.66 -37.96 2.53
CA VAL A 459 -7.61 -38.88 3.18
C VAL A 459 -6.89 -39.98 3.93
N GLN A 460 -7.33 -40.21 5.16
CA GLN A 460 -6.88 -41.31 6.01
C GLN A 460 -8.00 -42.35 6.14
N GLY A 461 -7.68 -43.60 5.81
CA GLY A 461 -8.56 -44.75 5.97
C GLY A 461 -8.66 -45.23 7.41
N GLY A 462 -9.73 -45.96 7.74
CA GLY A 462 -9.94 -46.56 9.05
C GLY A 462 -8.93 -47.65 9.44
N THR A 463 -8.11 -48.09 8.49
CA THR A 463 -7.02 -49.08 8.65
C THR A 463 -5.64 -48.44 8.79
N GLY A 464 -5.52 -47.12 8.66
CA GLY A 464 -4.24 -46.39 8.75
C GLY A 464 -3.69 -45.88 7.41
N ASP A 465 -4.34 -46.21 6.30
CA ASP A 465 -3.86 -45.88 4.95
C ASP A 465 -4.06 -44.39 4.60
N LEU A 466 -2.98 -43.68 4.32
CA LEU A 466 -2.95 -42.26 3.96
C LEU A 466 -2.75 -42.07 2.46
N ASN A 467 -3.68 -41.36 1.83
CA ASN A 467 -3.71 -41.16 0.38
C ASN A 467 -3.98 -39.69 0.05
N THR A 468 -3.55 -39.24 -1.12
CA THR A 468 -3.92 -37.92 -1.65
C THR A 468 -4.52 -38.03 -3.04
N ARG A 469 -5.26 -37.00 -3.48
CA ARG A 469 -5.78 -36.82 -4.85
C ARG A 469 -5.72 -35.34 -5.21
N LEU A 470 -5.62 -35.01 -6.50
CA LEU A 470 -5.52 -33.61 -6.96
C LEU A 470 -6.66 -33.28 -7.93
N TRP A 471 -7.43 -32.26 -7.59
CA TRP A 471 -8.37 -31.63 -8.49
C TRP A 471 -7.66 -30.53 -9.29
N SER A 472 -7.81 -30.56 -10.61
CA SER A 472 -7.16 -29.60 -11.53
C SER A 472 -7.93 -28.30 -11.76
N GLY A 473 -9.13 -28.16 -11.20
CA GLY A 473 -10.12 -27.15 -11.60
C GLY A 473 -11.17 -27.70 -12.58
N THR A 474 -10.98 -28.88 -13.14
CA THR A 474 -11.95 -29.48 -14.10
C THR A 474 -12.17 -30.97 -13.90
N ALA A 475 -11.16 -31.69 -13.43
CA ALA A 475 -11.23 -33.12 -13.13
C ALA A 475 -10.27 -33.48 -11.99
N TRP A 476 -10.58 -34.57 -11.30
CA TRP A 476 -9.64 -35.27 -10.43
C TRP A 476 -8.57 -35.96 -11.29
N ASP A 477 -7.38 -36.08 -10.73
CA ASP A 477 -6.22 -36.76 -11.30
C ASP A 477 -6.45 -38.26 -11.57
N THR A 478 -5.40 -38.99 -11.96
CA THR A 478 -5.45 -40.46 -12.15
C THR A 478 -4.83 -41.20 -10.96
N VAL A 479 -5.27 -42.43 -10.67
CA VAL A 479 -4.80 -43.19 -9.48
C VAL A 479 -3.27 -43.35 -9.45
N ALA A 480 -2.62 -43.47 -10.61
CA ALA A 480 -1.17 -43.66 -10.70
C ALA A 480 -0.35 -42.45 -10.24
N GLN A 481 -0.94 -41.24 -10.27
CA GLN A 481 -0.24 -39.99 -9.94
C GLN A 481 -0.10 -39.79 -8.42
N HIS A 482 -1.03 -40.35 -7.64
CA HIS A 482 -1.02 -40.26 -6.18
C HIS A 482 -1.13 -41.66 -5.57
N PRO A 483 0.00 -42.40 -5.49
CA PRO A 483 0.04 -43.65 -4.74
C PRO A 483 -0.18 -43.40 -3.24
N GLU A 484 -0.45 -44.48 -2.51
CA GLU A 484 -0.50 -44.48 -1.05
C GLU A 484 0.81 -43.93 -0.45
N HIS A 485 0.68 -43.10 0.60
CA HIS A 485 1.81 -42.47 1.27
C HIS A 485 2.33 -43.28 2.44
N ASP A 486 1.42 -43.86 3.21
CA ASP A 486 1.67 -44.63 4.41
C ASP A 486 0.48 -45.58 4.62
N ASN A 487 0.71 -46.80 5.09
CA ASN A 487 -0.34 -47.79 5.35
C ASN A 487 -0.58 -48.02 6.85
N SER A 488 0.16 -47.31 7.71
CA SER A 488 0.14 -47.47 9.15
C SER A 488 0.46 -46.14 9.84
N VAL A 489 -0.27 -45.07 9.50
CA VAL A 489 -0.14 -43.81 10.26
C VAL A 489 -0.40 -44.07 11.75
N GLU A 490 0.22 -43.22 12.60
CA GLU A 490 0.29 -43.37 14.06
C GLU A 490 -1.02 -43.87 14.69
N GLU A 491 -2.09 -43.11 14.48
CA GLU A 491 -3.37 -43.39 15.08
C GLU A 491 -4.51 -42.94 14.16
N ASN A 492 -5.74 -43.34 14.48
CA ASN A 492 -6.90 -43.04 13.64
C ASN A 492 -8.09 -42.48 14.43
N GLN A 493 -7.95 -42.29 15.74
CA GLN A 493 -8.91 -41.62 16.61
C GLN A 493 -8.81 -40.09 16.53
N SER A 494 -7.64 -39.55 16.23
CA SER A 494 -7.39 -38.17 15.80
C SER A 494 -6.89 -38.17 14.37
N ARG A 495 -6.83 -36.98 13.79
CA ARG A 495 -6.29 -36.79 12.45
C ARG A 495 -4.77 -36.73 12.52
N SER A 496 -4.12 -37.82 12.12
CA SER A 496 -2.66 -37.91 12.16
C SER A 496 -1.95 -37.27 10.96
N PHE A 497 -2.67 -36.59 10.07
CA PHE A 497 -2.10 -35.91 8.90
C PHE A 497 -2.67 -34.52 8.67
N ASP A 498 -1.90 -33.67 7.99
CA ASP A 498 -2.40 -32.42 7.42
C ASP A 498 -1.76 -32.13 6.07
N ILE A 499 -2.40 -31.27 5.28
CA ILE A 499 -1.94 -30.89 3.96
C ILE A 499 -2.25 -29.42 3.65
N VAL A 500 -1.27 -28.71 3.09
CA VAL A 500 -1.42 -27.33 2.62
C VAL A 500 -0.67 -27.13 1.30
N PHE A 501 -1.10 -26.17 0.49
CA PHE A 501 -0.25 -25.63 -0.58
C PHE A 501 0.74 -24.63 -0.01
N GLU A 502 1.95 -24.63 -0.57
CA GLU A 502 2.91 -23.55 -0.38
C GLU A 502 2.36 -22.26 -0.97
N THR A 503 2.60 -21.15 -0.26
CA THR A 503 2.07 -19.84 -0.63
C THR A 503 3.16 -18.83 -0.96
N HIS A 504 4.43 -19.18 -0.71
CA HIS A 504 5.55 -18.33 -1.08
C HIS A 504 5.71 -18.24 -2.62
N PRO A 505 5.98 -17.05 -3.19
CA PRO A 505 6.11 -16.87 -4.64
C PRO A 505 7.18 -17.74 -5.33
N SER A 506 8.20 -18.21 -4.59
CA SER A 506 9.22 -19.13 -5.11
C SER A 506 8.83 -20.61 -5.07
N LYS A 507 7.65 -20.94 -4.53
CA LYS A 507 7.16 -22.30 -4.24
C LYS A 507 5.81 -22.61 -4.90
N VAL A 508 5.42 -21.79 -5.89
CA VAL A 508 4.14 -21.93 -6.60
C VAL A 508 3.93 -23.35 -7.13
N GLY A 509 2.75 -23.92 -6.86
CA GLY A 509 2.38 -25.28 -7.28
C GLY A 509 2.99 -26.40 -6.43
N GLN A 510 3.65 -26.07 -5.32
CA GLN A 510 4.10 -27.07 -4.35
C GLN A 510 3.09 -27.26 -3.23
N ALA A 511 2.96 -28.47 -2.70
CA ALA A 511 2.13 -28.76 -1.53
C ALA A 511 2.92 -29.58 -0.51
N ILE A 512 2.59 -29.43 0.76
CA ILE A 512 3.23 -30.12 1.87
C ILE A 512 2.21 -31.05 2.51
N LEU A 513 2.55 -32.33 2.60
CA LEU A 513 1.84 -33.34 3.38
C LEU A 513 2.70 -33.67 4.60
N ALA A 514 2.13 -33.57 5.80
CA ALA A 514 2.77 -34.03 7.05
C ALA A 514 1.90 -35.06 7.75
N TRP A 515 2.51 -36.06 8.40
CA TRP A 515 1.78 -37.07 9.18
C TRP A 515 2.63 -37.74 10.25
N GLY A 516 2.00 -38.34 11.27
CA GLY A 516 2.66 -39.18 12.26
C GLY A 516 2.81 -40.64 11.80
N ASN A 517 3.97 -41.25 12.06
CA ASN A 517 4.30 -42.63 11.66
C ASN A 517 5.04 -43.43 12.76
N GLY A 518 4.38 -43.65 13.90
CA GLY A 518 4.77 -44.63 14.93
C GLY A 518 6.15 -44.44 15.58
N SER A 519 6.79 -43.30 15.33
CA SER A 519 8.18 -43.01 15.74
C SER A 519 8.59 -41.56 15.53
N THR A 520 8.03 -40.89 14.53
CA THR A 520 8.42 -39.55 14.07
C THR A 520 7.29 -38.88 13.29
N VAL A 521 7.38 -37.55 13.12
CA VAL A 521 6.62 -36.82 12.12
C VAL A 521 7.30 -36.95 10.75
N SER A 522 6.53 -37.36 9.76
CA SER A 522 6.90 -37.56 8.36
C SER A 522 6.39 -36.43 7.48
N ARG A 523 7.14 -36.06 6.43
CA ARG A 523 6.78 -34.99 5.49
C ARG A 523 7.10 -35.37 4.05
N LYS A 524 6.24 -34.92 3.12
CA LYS A 524 6.47 -35.01 1.67
C LYS A 524 6.04 -33.72 0.98
N TYR A 525 6.67 -33.48 -0.17
CA TYR A 525 6.40 -32.32 -1.01
C TYR A 525 5.87 -32.77 -2.36
N TRP A 526 4.74 -32.22 -2.75
CA TRP A 526 4.25 -32.27 -4.13
C TRP A 526 4.96 -31.19 -4.94
N ASP A 527 5.28 -31.51 -6.19
CA ASP A 527 5.73 -30.54 -7.18
C ASP A 527 4.93 -30.69 -8.46
N ASP A 528 4.11 -29.68 -8.77
CA ASP A 528 3.30 -29.63 -9.98
C ASP A 528 4.12 -29.75 -11.28
N LEU A 529 5.35 -29.22 -11.30
CA LEU A 529 6.19 -29.23 -12.51
C LEU A 529 6.57 -30.65 -12.91
N THR A 530 6.83 -31.50 -11.91
CA THR A 530 7.16 -32.92 -12.11
C THR A 530 5.94 -33.83 -11.98
N SER A 531 4.84 -33.33 -11.41
CA SER A 531 3.66 -34.09 -11.03
C SER A 531 3.98 -35.31 -10.16
N THR A 532 4.88 -35.13 -9.18
CA THR A 532 5.30 -36.20 -8.27
C THR A 532 5.41 -35.73 -6.82
N TRP A 533 5.32 -36.70 -5.90
CA TRP A 533 5.67 -36.51 -4.49
C TRP A 533 7.15 -36.84 -4.26
N SER A 534 7.79 -36.07 -3.39
CA SER A 534 9.15 -36.33 -2.92
C SER A 534 9.25 -37.63 -2.12
N VAL A 535 10.49 -38.08 -1.90
CA VAL A 535 10.81 -39.06 -0.86
C VAL A 535 10.46 -38.46 0.51
N PRO A 536 9.89 -39.25 1.45
CA PRO A 536 9.55 -38.72 2.78
C PRO A 536 10.81 -38.36 3.58
N THR A 537 10.73 -37.27 4.32
CA THR A 537 11.68 -36.92 5.38
C THR A 537 11.01 -37.10 6.75
N THR A 538 11.76 -37.48 7.77
CA THR A 538 11.22 -37.72 9.12
C THR A 538 12.10 -37.08 10.21
N SER A 539 11.46 -36.58 11.28
CA SER A 539 12.12 -36.00 12.47
C SER A 539 11.24 -36.17 13.72
N GLY A 540 11.80 -35.96 14.92
CA GLY A 540 11.04 -35.92 16.17
C GLY A 540 10.83 -37.29 16.84
N ASP A 541 9.66 -37.45 17.47
CA ASP A 541 9.20 -38.64 18.22
C ASP A 541 7.73 -38.98 17.83
N ASP A 542 7.12 -40.00 18.45
CA ASP A 542 5.73 -40.46 18.22
C ASP A 542 4.74 -39.29 18.17
N THR A 543 3.97 -39.18 17.08
CA THR A 543 3.13 -38.00 16.79
C THR A 543 1.70 -38.42 16.48
N SER A 544 0.77 -38.12 17.38
CA SER A 544 -0.64 -38.53 17.26
C SER A 544 -1.49 -37.57 16.42
N PHE A 545 -1.15 -36.28 16.41
CA PHE A 545 -1.85 -35.24 15.64
C PHE A 545 -0.88 -34.19 15.08
N VAL A 546 -1.19 -33.72 13.87
CA VAL A 546 -0.51 -32.59 13.25
C VAL A 546 -1.50 -31.56 12.70
N THR A 547 -1.07 -30.31 12.64
CA THR A 547 -1.79 -29.25 11.93
C THR A 547 -0.81 -28.42 11.10
N LEU A 548 -1.16 -28.11 9.86
CA LEU A 548 -0.39 -27.26 8.96
C LEU A 548 -1.16 -25.95 8.72
N ALA A 549 -0.43 -24.85 8.62
CA ALA A 549 -0.99 -23.57 8.22
C ALA A 549 0.00 -22.84 7.30
N ALA A 550 -0.44 -22.49 6.09
CA ALA A 550 0.33 -21.68 5.15
C ALA A 550 -0.22 -20.26 5.14
N ASN A 551 0.66 -19.28 5.33
CA ASN A 551 0.31 -17.88 5.36
C ASN A 551 0.25 -17.30 3.96
N SER A 552 -0.98 -17.01 3.50
CA SER A 552 -1.25 -16.52 2.15
C SER A 552 -0.63 -15.16 1.80
N ILE A 553 -0.06 -14.42 2.77
CA ILE A 553 0.54 -13.10 2.55
C ILE A 553 2.06 -13.18 2.44
N ASN A 554 2.72 -13.81 3.41
CA ASN A 554 4.19 -13.84 3.46
C ASN A 554 4.81 -15.17 3.02
N GLY A 555 4.01 -16.22 2.81
CA GLY A 555 4.49 -17.52 2.37
C GLY A 555 5.07 -18.40 3.47
N ASP A 556 4.99 -18.00 4.74
CA ASP A 556 5.43 -18.85 5.86
C ASP A 556 4.53 -20.08 6.00
N VAL A 557 5.11 -21.23 6.33
CA VAL A 557 4.37 -22.45 6.63
C VAL A 557 4.72 -22.92 8.03
N PHE A 558 3.70 -23.16 8.86
CA PHE A 558 3.84 -23.64 10.22
C PHE A 558 3.28 -25.06 10.34
N LEU A 559 3.96 -25.90 11.13
CA LEU A 559 3.60 -27.26 11.45
C LEU A 559 3.52 -27.41 12.97
N GLY A 560 2.30 -27.55 13.49
CA GLY A 560 2.06 -27.91 14.87
C GLY A 560 2.08 -29.42 15.05
N ILE A 561 2.81 -29.90 16.05
CA ILE A 561 3.06 -31.32 16.31
C ILE A 561 2.57 -31.62 17.73
N TYR A 562 1.69 -32.60 17.87
CA TYR A 562 1.20 -33.09 19.14
C TYR A 562 1.67 -34.53 19.34
N GLN A 563 2.62 -34.72 20.26
CA GLN A 563 3.21 -36.03 20.49
C GLN A 563 2.25 -36.96 21.23
N ASP A 564 2.34 -38.26 20.95
CA ASP A 564 1.52 -39.26 21.65
C ASP A 564 1.92 -39.35 23.12
N SER A 565 0.96 -39.66 23.99
CA SER A 565 1.21 -39.92 25.41
C SER A 565 2.15 -41.11 25.69
N THR A 566 2.43 -41.96 24.69
CA THR A 566 3.41 -43.06 24.80
C THR A 566 4.83 -42.68 24.39
N SER A 567 5.04 -41.46 23.88
CA SER A 567 6.35 -40.93 23.47
C SER A 567 7.35 -40.91 24.64
N ALA A 568 8.66 -40.87 24.33
CA ALA A 568 9.70 -40.77 25.36
C ALA A 568 9.65 -39.41 26.09
N THR A 569 9.29 -38.37 25.35
CA THR A 569 8.84 -37.05 25.83
C THR A 569 7.51 -36.78 25.16
N ASP A 570 6.48 -36.47 25.93
CA ASP A 570 5.13 -36.24 25.43
C ASP A 570 4.84 -34.73 25.37
N ASP A 571 5.38 -34.06 24.34
CA ASP A 571 5.38 -32.61 24.20
C ASP A 571 4.42 -32.09 23.12
N ILE A 572 4.20 -30.77 23.13
CA ILE A 572 3.60 -30.02 22.02
C ILE A 572 4.70 -29.16 21.40
N LEU A 573 4.96 -29.40 20.13
CA LEU A 573 6.04 -28.78 19.38
C LEU A 573 5.52 -28.00 18.18
N GLU A 574 6.39 -27.16 17.62
CA GLU A 574 6.19 -26.46 16.37
C GLU A 574 7.46 -26.47 15.53
N GLU A 575 7.29 -26.56 14.22
CA GLU A 575 8.34 -26.31 13.23
C GLU A 575 7.78 -25.40 12.12
N HIS A 576 8.65 -24.62 11.46
CA HIS A 576 8.23 -23.74 10.36
C HIS A 576 9.21 -23.67 9.18
N LEU A 577 8.69 -23.18 8.06
CA LEU A 577 9.40 -22.70 6.89
C LEU A 577 9.13 -21.20 6.72
N THR A 578 10.19 -20.41 6.54
CA THR A 578 10.09 -18.97 6.30
C THR A 578 10.88 -18.57 5.06
N GLY A 579 10.50 -17.45 4.43
CA GLY A 579 11.21 -16.89 3.27
C GLY A 579 11.35 -17.83 2.07
N GLY A 580 10.43 -18.78 1.90
CA GLY A 580 10.46 -19.78 0.83
C GLY A 580 11.59 -20.82 0.94
N SER A 581 12.11 -21.05 2.15
CA SER A 581 13.07 -22.12 2.43
C SER A 581 12.47 -23.52 2.17
N SER A 582 13.32 -24.50 1.87
CA SER A 582 12.95 -25.93 1.91
C SER A 582 13.40 -26.65 3.19
N LEU A 583 14.07 -25.92 4.09
CA LEU A 583 14.64 -26.44 5.32
C LEU A 583 13.77 -25.97 6.49
N TRP A 584 13.18 -26.93 7.21
CA TRP A 584 12.43 -26.68 8.44
C TRP A 584 13.33 -26.13 9.53
N SER A 585 12.75 -25.30 10.40
CA SER A 585 13.38 -24.89 11.64
C SER A 585 13.70 -26.09 12.54
N PHE A 586 14.49 -25.85 13.59
CA PHE A 586 14.51 -26.78 14.72
C PHE A 586 13.18 -26.74 15.47
N ASP A 587 12.88 -27.81 16.20
CA ASP A 587 11.69 -27.95 17.02
C ASP A 587 11.62 -26.83 18.07
N ALA A 588 10.52 -26.08 18.05
CA ALA A 588 10.15 -25.13 19.09
C ALA A 588 9.20 -25.81 20.08
N THR A 589 9.67 -26.10 21.30
CA THR A 589 8.82 -26.65 22.36
C THR A 589 7.83 -25.59 22.85
N LEU A 590 6.56 -25.77 22.49
CA LEU A 590 5.47 -24.94 23.00
C LEU A 590 5.14 -25.32 24.44
N TRP A 591 5.08 -26.63 24.71
CA TRP A 591 4.79 -27.23 26.01
C TRP A 591 5.56 -28.54 26.18
N GLY A 592 6.39 -28.61 27.22
CA GLY A 592 7.27 -29.75 27.51
C GLY A 592 6.75 -30.69 28.62
N GLY A 593 5.45 -30.97 28.62
CA GLY A 593 4.81 -31.75 29.69
C GLY A 593 3.62 -32.54 29.16
N PRO A 594 3.00 -33.40 29.99
CA PRO A 594 2.32 -34.56 29.46
C PRO A 594 1.12 -34.26 28.58
N THR A 595 1.04 -34.95 27.44
CA THR A 595 -0.12 -34.91 26.55
C THR A 595 -1.26 -35.80 27.06
N LEU A 596 -2.42 -35.71 26.41
CA LEU A 596 -3.59 -36.52 26.79
C LEU A 596 -3.35 -38.01 26.55
N SER A 597 -3.71 -38.83 27.53
CA SER A 597 -3.89 -40.26 27.30
C SER A 597 -5.15 -40.48 26.44
N GLY A 598 -4.97 -40.99 25.21
CA GLY A 598 -6.04 -41.22 24.23
C GLY A 598 -5.97 -40.24 23.05
N ALA A 599 -7.09 -40.04 22.35
CA ALA A 599 -7.13 -39.16 21.18
C ALA A 599 -6.72 -37.72 21.51
N ALA A 600 -5.74 -37.19 20.77
CA ALA A 600 -5.29 -35.80 20.84
C ALA A 600 -6.39 -34.79 20.50
N LEU A 601 -7.35 -35.18 19.64
CA LEU A 601 -8.40 -34.32 19.10
C LEU A 601 -7.81 -33.07 18.42
N GLU A 602 -8.57 -31.97 18.29
CA GLU A 602 -8.07 -30.70 17.72
C GLU A 602 -7.73 -29.71 18.85
N ARG A 603 -6.74 -30.10 19.69
CA ARG A 603 -6.27 -29.34 20.88
C ARG A 603 -5.07 -28.44 20.63
N ILE A 604 -4.59 -28.40 19.39
CA ILE A 604 -3.64 -27.41 18.88
C ILE A 604 -4.20 -26.89 17.56
N VAL A 605 -4.18 -25.57 17.39
CA VAL A 605 -4.60 -24.92 16.16
C VAL A 605 -3.64 -23.79 15.83
N ILE A 606 -3.33 -23.64 14.56
CA ILE A 606 -2.55 -22.52 14.03
C ILE A 606 -3.45 -21.73 13.09
N ALA A 607 -3.47 -20.42 13.25
CA ALA A 607 -4.07 -19.53 12.28
C ALA A 607 -3.00 -18.55 11.78
N SER A 608 -2.79 -18.55 10.48
CA SER A 608 -1.94 -17.56 9.84
C SER A 608 -2.62 -16.20 9.85
N GLY A 609 -1.88 -15.16 10.21
CA GLY A 609 -2.37 -13.79 10.19
C GLY A 609 -2.79 -13.38 8.79
N LYS A 610 -3.97 -12.77 8.66
CA LYS A 610 -4.48 -12.23 7.38
C LYS A 610 -4.47 -10.71 7.32
N PHE A 611 -4.17 -10.04 8.45
CA PHE A 611 -4.08 -8.60 8.54
C PHE A 611 -2.62 -8.17 8.66
N SER A 612 -2.18 -7.33 7.73
CA SER A 612 -0.88 -6.65 7.77
C SER A 612 -1.13 -5.15 7.91
N THR A 613 -0.39 -4.50 8.82
CA THR A 613 -0.38 -3.04 8.89
C THR A 613 0.66 -2.49 7.92
N SER A 614 0.24 -1.56 7.07
CA SER A 614 1.14 -0.84 6.15
C SER A 614 1.70 0.45 6.80
N GLN A 615 2.12 0.38 8.07
CA GLN A 615 2.48 1.58 8.85
C GLN A 615 3.98 1.84 8.98
N THR A 616 4.80 1.14 8.22
CA THR A 616 6.19 1.56 8.04
C THR A 616 6.44 1.95 6.59
N TYR A 617 7.20 3.02 6.39
CA TYR A 617 7.66 3.48 5.09
C TYR A 617 9.18 3.31 5.00
N GLN A 618 9.73 3.30 3.79
CA GLN A 618 11.17 3.52 3.60
C GLN A 618 11.59 4.84 4.26
N PHE A 619 12.84 4.94 4.74
CA PHE A 619 13.36 6.18 5.35
C PHE A 619 13.71 7.24 4.30
N SER A 620 14.07 6.80 3.10
CA SER A 620 14.36 7.66 1.96
C SER A 620 14.13 6.88 0.67
N GLY A 621 13.84 7.60 -0.40
CA GLY A 621 13.69 7.06 -1.74
C GLY A 621 13.70 8.17 -2.78
N THR A 622 13.80 7.76 -4.04
CA THR A 622 13.80 8.67 -5.19
C THR A 622 12.74 8.28 -6.20
N TYR A 623 12.14 9.29 -6.82
CA TYR A 623 11.34 9.17 -8.03
C TYR A 623 12.00 9.99 -9.13
N ILE A 624 12.16 9.41 -10.32
CA ILE A 624 12.68 10.09 -11.51
C ILE A 624 11.56 10.12 -12.54
N SER A 625 11.14 11.31 -12.95
CA SER A 625 10.12 11.44 -14.00
C SER A 625 10.66 11.00 -15.36
N ASN A 626 9.71 10.66 -16.23
CA ASN A 626 10.02 10.51 -17.63
C ASN A 626 10.50 11.84 -18.25
N ALA A 627 11.20 11.75 -19.38
CA ALA A 627 11.72 12.93 -20.05
C ALA A 627 10.61 13.69 -20.79
N PHE A 628 10.43 14.96 -20.45
CA PHE A 628 9.52 15.87 -21.12
C PHE A 628 10.19 16.52 -22.35
N ASP A 629 9.52 16.46 -23.50
CA ASP A 629 9.91 17.14 -24.74
C ASP A 629 9.22 18.50 -24.86
N ALA A 630 9.99 19.60 -24.80
CA ALA A 630 9.45 20.95 -24.97
C ALA A 630 9.25 21.38 -26.46
N GLU A 631 9.29 20.41 -27.38
CA GLU A 631 9.06 20.45 -28.83
C GLU A 631 10.12 21.23 -29.65
N ALA A 632 10.87 22.10 -28.99
CA ALA A 632 11.94 22.91 -29.54
C ALA A 632 12.98 23.19 -28.46
N THR A 633 14.09 23.83 -28.82
CA THR A 633 15.00 24.43 -27.85
C THR A 633 14.28 25.54 -27.07
N ARG A 634 14.36 25.48 -25.73
CA ARG A 634 13.66 26.37 -24.79
C ARG A 634 14.60 26.91 -23.71
N ALA A 635 14.10 27.87 -22.96
CA ALA A 635 14.63 28.29 -21.66
C ALA A 635 13.75 27.71 -20.56
N PHE A 636 14.29 26.83 -19.72
CA PHE A 636 13.61 26.36 -18.50
C PHE A 636 13.82 27.41 -17.40
N ASN A 637 12.74 28.06 -17.00
CA ASN A 637 12.80 29.30 -16.22
C ASN A 637 12.72 29.07 -14.71
N GLY A 638 11.87 28.14 -14.27
CA GLY A 638 11.60 27.94 -12.85
C GLY A 638 10.90 26.62 -12.55
N ILE A 639 11.00 26.19 -11.31
CA ILE A 639 10.43 24.96 -10.78
C ILE A 639 9.66 25.27 -9.51
N GLN A 640 8.47 24.69 -9.36
CA GLN A 640 7.62 24.76 -8.16
C GLN A 640 6.84 23.45 -8.00
N TRP A 641 6.39 23.13 -6.79
CA TRP A 641 5.65 21.89 -6.52
C TRP A 641 4.70 22.04 -5.35
N LYS A 642 3.71 21.15 -5.30
CA LYS A 642 2.77 20.98 -4.19
C LYS A 642 3.21 19.74 -3.42
N GLU A 643 3.41 19.90 -2.12
CA GLU A 643 3.75 18.82 -1.22
C GLU A 643 2.84 18.81 0.01
N SER A 644 2.61 17.61 0.54
CA SER A 644 1.95 17.40 1.82
C SER A 644 2.64 16.29 2.60
N LYS A 645 2.05 15.91 3.74
CA LYS A 645 2.59 14.87 4.65
C LYS A 645 1.43 14.05 5.17
N THR A 646 1.65 12.76 5.37
CA THR A 646 0.67 11.91 6.08
C THR A 646 0.37 12.46 7.48
N ASN A 647 1.36 13.09 8.11
CA ASN A 647 1.23 13.83 9.35
C ASN A 647 1.96 15.18 9.29
N PRO A 648 1.26 16.32 9.45
CA PRO A 648 1.88 17.65 9.42
C PRO A 648 2.99 17.86 10.46
N ALA A 649 3.03 17.07 11.53
CA ALA A 649 4.05 17.17 12.58
C ALA A 649 5.37 16.46 12.22
N CYS A 650 5.44 15.72 11.11
CA CYS A 650 6.65 15.01 10.69
C CYS A 650 7.73 16.01 10.24
N GLY A 651 8.69 16.29 11.11
CA GLY A 651 9.80 17.21 10.85
C GLY A 651 10.87 16.64 9.90
N ALA A 652 11.01 15.30 9.86
CA ALA A 652 11.92 14.61 8.94
C ALA A 652 11.36 14.49 7.51
N CYS A 653 10.03 14.58 7.37
CA CYS A 653 9.35 14.44 6.09
C CYS A 653 9.66 15.64 5.19
N THR A 654 10.45 15.43 4.13
CA THR A 654 10.84 16.48 3.18
C THR A 654 10.83 15.98 1.74
N VAL A 655 10.53 16.87 0.80
CA VAL A 655 10.75 16.66 -0.64
C VAL A 655 11.84 17.64 -1.09
N ARG A 656 12.79 17.13 -1.87
CA ARG A 656 13.85 17.93 -2.49
C ARG A 656 13.95 17.55 -3.95
N LEU A 657 14.14 18.53 -4.82
CA LEU A 657 14.15 18.31 -6.27
C LEU A 657 15.49 18.69 -6.89
N GLN A 658 15.83 17.99 -7.95
CA GLN A 658 16.89 18.37 -8.89
C GLN A 658 16.40 18.09 -10.31
N ILE A 659 17.05 18.68 -11.30
CA ILE A 659 16.70 18.51 -12.72
C ILE A 659 17.89 18.03 -13.54
N GLN A 660 17.57 17.51 -14.71
CA GLN A 660 18.51 17.38 -15.82
C GLN A 660 17.84 17.90 -17.08
N THR A 661 18.64 18.49 -17.97
CA THR A 661 18.20 18.92 -19.29
C THR A 661 19.07 18.28 -20.37
N SER A 662 18.51 18.17 -21.58
CA SER A 662 19.19 17.59 -22.73
C SER A 662 18.75 18.24 -24.04
N ALA A 663 19.69 18.38 -24.98
CA ALA A 663 19.40 18.89 -26.32
C ALA A 663 18.64 17.87 -27.20
N ASP A 664 18.89 16.57 -27.01
CA ASP A 664 18.41 15.49 -27.90
C ASP A 664 17.49 14.48 -27.20
N GLY A 665 17.41 14.49 -25.87
CA GLY A 665 16.63 13.53 -25.06
C GLY A 665 17.29 12.16 -24.93
N LEU A 666 18.47 11.96 -25.52
CA LEU A 666 19.22 10.70 -25.52
C LEU A 666 20.50 10.82 -24.68
N SER A 667 21.15 11.97 -24.75
CA SER A 667 22.40 12.29 -24.08
C SER A 667 22.12 13.18 -22.87
N TRP A 668 22.26 12.64 -21.67
CA TRP A 668 22.00 13.35 -20.42
C TRP A 668 23.30 13.64 -19.68
N PRO A 669 23.41 14.78 -18.98
CA PRO A 669 24.51 15.02 -18.05
C PRO A 669 24.63 13.87 -17.03
N PRO A 670 25.85 13.54 -16.56
CA PRO A 670 26.02 12.50 -15.56
C PRO A 670 25.56 12.91 -14.16
N THR A 671 25.38 14.22 -13.93
CA THR A 671 25.00 14.81 -12.65
C THR A 671 23.63 15.46 -12.71
N TRP A 672 22.92 15.48 -11.58
CA TRP A 672 21.68 16.23 -11.38
C TRP A 672 21.97 17.64 -10.86
N SER A 673 21.22 18.64 -11.35
CA SER A 673 21.43 20.05 -11.00
C SER A 673 20.36 20.58 -10.06
N GLY A 674 20.78 21.29 -9.02
CA GLY A 674 19.92 22.17 -8.23
C GLY A 674 19.93 23.63 -8.74
N PRO A 675 19.61 24.60 -7.88
CA PRO A 675 19.57 26.03 -8.23
C PRO A 675 20.88 26.63 -8.75
N LEU A 676 22.03 26.01 -8.49
CA LEU A 676 23.36 26.48 -8.91
C LEU A 676 23.75 26.03 -10.33
N GLY A 677 22.92 25.22 -10.99
CA GLY A 677 23.11 24.82 -12.38
C GLY A 677 24.10 23.67 -12.58
N ASN A 678 24.78 23.65 -13.73
CA ASN A 678 25.68 22.57 -14.12
C ASN A 678 27.09 22.81 -13.55
N ASN A 679 27.23 22.76 -12.23
CA ASN A 679 28.51 22.97 -11.52
C ASN A 679 29.36 21.68 -11.37
N GLY A 680 28.81 20.52 -11.75
CA GLY A 680 29.49 19.22 -11.72
C GLY A 680 29.42 18.48 -10.38
N ASP A 681 28.65 18.99 -9.41
CA ASP A 681 28.28 18.28 -8.18
C ASP A 681 26.76 18.01 -8.16
N GLU A 682 26.30 17.20 -7.21
CA GLU A 682 24.87 16.91 -6.99
C GLU A 682 24.42 17.32 -5.57
N ILE A 683 25.10 18.28 -4.96
CA ILE A 683 24.93 18.58 -3.53
C ILE A 683 23.87 19.66 -3.26
N ASP A 684 23.44 20.39 -4.29
CA ASP A 684 22.41 21.41 -4.17
C ASP A 684 21.05 20.91 -4.68
N PHE A 685 19.99 21.42 -4.06
CA PHE A 685 18.62 20.97 -4.28
C PHE A 685 17.68 22.17 -4.34
N PHE A 686 16.64 22.07 -5.16
CA PHE A 686 15.46 22.91 -5.02
C PHE A 686 14.71 22.45 -3.76
N ILE A 687 14.54 23.37 -2.81
CA ILE A 687 13.92 23.09 -1.48
C ILE A 687 12.76 24.04 -1.12
N ILE A 688 12.39 24.95 -2.02
CA ILE A 688 11.33 25.93 -1.81
C ILE A 688 10.12 25.57 -2.71
N PRO A 689 9.05 24.97 -2.15
CA PRO A 689 7.91 24.49 -2.95
C PRO A 689 7.19 25.60 -3.73
N THR A 690 7.19 26.82 -3.19
CA THR A 690 6.54 27.99 -3.82
C THR A 690 7.27 28.52 -5.04
N GLY A 691 8.46 28.00 -5.36
CA GLY A 691 9.17 28.33 -6.59
C GLY A 691 10.64 28.68 -6.39
N THR A 692 11.46 28.31 -7.36
CA THR A 692 12.86 28.78 -7.50
C THR A 692 13.19 28.89 -8.98
N LEU A 693 13.97 29.91 -9.36
CA LEU A 693 14.44 30.05 -10.74
C LEU A 693 15.49 28.97 -11.06
N ILE A 694 15.39 28.40 -12.25
CA ILE A 694 16.37 27.43 -12.77
C ILE A 694 17.55 28.19 -13.35
N HIS A 695 18.78 27.74 -13.06
CA HIS A 695 19.99 28.39 -13.55
C HIS A 695 20.04 28.45 -15.09
N THR A 696 20.66 29.50 -15.64
CA THR A 696 20.66 29.75 -17.09
C THR A 696 21.44 28.72 -17.92
N ASP A 697 22.22 27.82 -17.30
CA ASP A 697 22.94 26.74 -18.00
C ASP A 697 22.01 25.75 -18.69
N HIS A 698 20.76 25.70 -18.26
CA HIS A 698 19.71 24.84 -18.82
C HIS A 698 18.97 25.52 -20.00
N ASN A 699 19.34 26.74 -20.36
CA ASN A 699 18.78 27.42 -21.53
C ASN A 699 19.47 26.91 -22.80
N GLY A 700 18.69 26.54 -23.81
CA GLY A 700 19.21 25.98 -25.06
C GLY A 700 18.91 24.48 -25.24
N ASP A 701 18.43 23.83 -24.20
CA ASP A 701 18.00 22.44 -24.24
C ASP A 701 16.53 22.30 -24.66
N ARG A 702 16.15 21.10 -25.09
CA ARG A 702 14.79 20.78 -25.53
C ARG A 702 14.05 19.87 -24.54
N TRP A 703 14.81 19.03 -23.84
CA TRP A 703 14.28 18.02 -22.95
C TRP A 703 14.62 18.35 -21.50
N VAL A 704 13.71 18.02 -20.59
CA VAL A 704 13.92 18.11 -19.14
C VAL A 704 13.34 16.89 -18.45
N ARG A 705 13.96 16.50 -17.34
CA ARG A 705 13.39 15.56 -16.37
C ARG A 705 13.79 16.00 -14.97
N TYR A 706 13.10 15.50 -13.96
CA TYR A 706 13.41 15.82 -12.57
C TYR A 706 13.60 14.55 -11.73
N ARG A 707 14.34 14.71 -10.63
CA ARG A 707 14.52 13.73 -9.58
C ARG A 707 13.93 14.31 -8.30
N ALA A 708 12.92 13.65 -7.75
CA ALA A 708 12.38 13.92 -6.43
C ALA A 708 13.03 12.97 -5.42
N THR A 709 13.67 13.54 -4.41
CA THR A 709 14.20 12.81 -3.26
C THR A 709 13.26 13.04 -2.08
N LEU A 710 12.66 11.96 -1.59
CA LEU A 710 11.80 11.96 -0.42
C LEU A 710 12.59 11.42 0.78
N GLU A 711 12.42 12.04 1.94
CA GLU A 711 12.94 11.57 3.23
C GLU A 711 11.79 11.54 4.24
N GLY A 712 11.74 10.51 5.09
CA GLY A 712 10.73 10.32 6.12
C GLY A 712 11.33 9.76 7.42
N ASP A 713 10.49 9.47 8.40
CA ASP A 713 10.93 8.93 9.71
C ASP A 713 10.68 7.43 9.88
N GLY A 714 10.23 6.77 8.81
CA GLY A 714 9.89 5.34 8.79
C GLY A 714 8.48 5.03 9.27
N SER A 715 7.75 5.99 9.83
CA SER A 715 6.33 5.86 10.22
C SER A 715 5.40 6.77 9.42
N GLU A 716 5.90 7.92 9.00
CA GLU A 716 5.22 8.93 8.19
C GLU A 716 6.01 9.17 6.90
N THR A 717 5.34 9.62 5.84
CA THR A 717 5.96 9.92 4.54
C THR A 717 5.62 11.34 4.07
N PRO A 718 6.57 12.06 3.45
CA PRO A 718 6.24 13.21 2.61
C PRO A 718 5.47 12.72 1.37
N ILE A 719 4.72 13.62 0.76
CA ILE A 719 3.86 13.36 -0.40
C ILE A 719 4.16 14.44 -1.43
N LEU A 720 4.60 14.05 -2.63
CA LEU A 720 4.69 14.93 -3.79
C LEU A 720 3.38 14.80 -4.58
N GLU A 721 2.59 15.88 -4.63
CA GLU A 721 1.25 15.89 -5.24
C GLU A 721 1.26 16.48 -6.65
N GLU A 722 1.98 17.58 -6.85
CA GLU A 722 2.11 18.23 -8.15
C GLU A 722 3.53 18.74 -8.31
N ILE A 723 4.07 18.69 -9.52
CA ILE A 723 5.25 19.46 -9.90
C ILE A 723 4.96 20.29 -11.15
N ARG A 724 5.60 21.46 -11.22
CA ARG A 724 5.53 22.36 -12.35
C ARG A 724 6.89 22.89 -12.73
N ILE A 725 7.27 22.68 -13.98
CA ILE A 725 8.45 23.31 -14.60
C ILE A 725 7.98 24.29 -15.66
N ASN A 726 8.31 25.57 -15.44
CA ASN A 726 8.00 26.64 -16.37
C ASN A 726 9.09 26.76 -17.45
N TYR A 727 8.70 26.91 -18.71
CA TYR A 727 9.63 27.05 -19.83
C TYR A 727 9.10 27.99 -20.92
N ARG A 728 9.99 28.43 -21.81
CA ARG A 728 9.63 29.28 -22.96
C ARG A 728 10.46 29.02 -24.20
#